data_AF-A0A815QKL3-F1
#
_entry.id   AF-A0A815QKL3-F1
#
_cell.length_a   1.000
_cell.length_b   1.000
_cell.length_c   1.000
_cell.angle_alpha   90.00
_cell.angle_beta   90.00
_cell.angle_gamma   90.00
#
_symmetry.space_group_name_H-M   'P 1'
#
loop_
_entity.id
_entity.type
_entity.pdbx_description
1 polymer ?
#
loop_
_entity_poly.entity_id
_entity_poly.type
_entity_poly.pdbx_seq_one_letter_code
_entity_poly.pdbx_strand_id
1 'polypeptide(L)'
;MTQPSAQQLYVSDMTDDEIELLKKLEEANRRIEYDTKSPVNTTQNPLANLRSPESYHEQLRQDSVSSDLSNVTTDSDANLENEWIIWNKIINNWSIYIKKKPQWIKDMIRANVPIHFRPLVWQCLAKVNTSTAREKYIDYMKMTSSCEKIIRRDISRTYPEHEFFKEKHGIGQERLFNVIKAYSLFDREVGYCQGIGFIVGLLLMHMPEEEAFAVLVSIMQDFSMRDMYKPDMFCLCLCMYQLECMIQEFLPDLYRHFQTENFNTSMYASSWFLTLFTTQFPLNIVSHVMDLFLSEGIEIIFRIAIALLEIHQNELMVLSMEDMLKYFQKEVPVKHENDHESLFQRAFAVQYNGKKMKKLEKDYMIIHKEEQEEQIEIRRLRNENRLLKQRVENLEKESATLANRLIEGQVLNAQYAEETDQLKHENYTLKKQLEENNNQNINKTIIQNNNQNLLDDNIISNDKEELEVLRETVQNLTSKNRNLQSTPHVEIAALQEELTLVKMRDAEAQVSINELRQRIADLNYEWQLHSSKCKTIREKNNLNESNPTDDAYDLIAHELISLKMREAQLDCDNKILSQKLMDSDTQKQVSYNQIKRQDDEIQRVRLELEESRIRENELRTQLNEIKNQLRDGELKQKEDSMMLRIREVESTQAIGELRQKIAELEVQNQELISHGQIMDEKDLQEKLAELQDELRNTQLTRRYSLPVKHPSILYASTFWQNIDAIDEDDHLITDSSEICLLQVLRLRLLLTLYRKQPNSTNIDYEESEDGSLTTSLPLLSSINHRLSSSSTILFPTSFISSNHHLRQSTPSLFPTFSSTQPSIS
;
A
#
# COMPACT_ATOMS: atom_id res chain seq x y z
N MET A 1 -36.72 57.44 -21.45
CA MET A 1 -37.09 57.09 -20.07
C MET A 1 -35.88 56.45 -19.41
N THR A 2 -35.07 57.28 -18.78
CA THR A 2 -33.84 56.94 -18.05
C THR A 2 -34.19 56.72 -16.59
N GLN A 3 -33.90 55.54 -16.04
CA GLN A 3 -33.97 55.28 -14.60
C GLN A 3 -32.70 55.79 -13.90
N PRO A 4 -32.79 56.40 -12.71
CA PRO A 4 -31.66 57.01 -12.02
C PRO A 4 -30.87 56.01 -11.15
N SER A 5 -29.59 56.34 -10.95
CA SER A 5 -28.57 55.58 -10.24
C SER A 5 -28.73 55.63 -8.72
N ALA A 6 -28.40 54.51 -8.06
CA ALA A 6 -28.63 54.19 -6.65
C ALA A 6 -27.75 54.94 -5.61
N GLN A 7 -27.47 56.23 -5.81
CA GLN A 7 -26.70 57.05 -4.86
C GLN A 7 -27.55 58.03 -4.04
N GLN A 8 -28.88 57.95 -4.09
CA GLN A 8 -29.80 58.91 -3.44
C GLN A 8 -30.65 58.34 -2.30
N LEU A 9 -30.30 57.21 -1.68
CA LEU A 9 -31.18 56.56 -0.69
C LEU A 9 -30.66 56.37 0.74
N TYR A 10 -29.59 57.07 1.15
CA TYR A 10 -29.15 57.06 2.55
C TYR A 10 -28.68 58.45 3.00
N VAL A 11 -29.62 59.39 3.19
CA VAL A 11 -29.35 60.68 3.89
C VAL A 11 -30.51 61.08 4.82
N SER A 12 -31.43 60.18 5.17
CA SER A 12 -32.65 60.58 5.89
C SER A 12 -32.71 60.28 7.39
N ASP A 13 -31.69 59.70 8.02
CA ASP A 13 -31.69 59.46 9.48
C ASP A 13 -30.28 59.71 10.08
N MET A 14 -29.87 60.97 10.17
CA MET A 14 -28.70 61.39 10.95
C MET A 14 -29.17 62.33 12.06
N THR A 15 -28.77 62.07 13.29
CA THR A 15 -29.13 62.87 14.46
C THR A 15 -28.42 64.23 14.45
N ASP A 16 -29.01 65.26 15.09
CA ASP A 16 -28.45 66.62 15.11
C ASP A 16 -27.00 66.66 15.65
N ASP A 17 -26.66 65.76 16.58
CA ASP A 17 -25.30 65.60 17.12
C ASP A 17 -24.30 65.06 16.08
N GLU A 18 -24.74 64.15 15.20
CA GLU A 18 -23.91 63.61 14.12
C GLU A 18 -23.68 64.65 13.01
N ILE A 19 -24.67 65.51 12.76
CA ILE A 19 -24.56 66.65 11.83
C ILE A 19 -23.59 67.70 12.39
N GLU A 20 -23.60 67.95 13.71
CA GLU A 20 -22.66 68.87 14.35
C GLU A 20 -21.23 68.31 14.36
N LEU A 21 -21.08 67.00 14.57
CA LEU A 21 -19.78 66.32 14.49
C LEU A 21 -19.21 66.36 13.07
N LEU A 22 -20.05 66.15 12.05
CA LEU A 22 -19.67 66.28 10.64
C LEU A 22 -19.24 67.70 10.30
N LYS A 23 -19.94 68.72 10.82
CA LYS A 23 -19.52 70.12 10.66
C LYS A 23 -18.15 70.40 11.27
N LYS A 24 -17.89 69.87 12.48
CA LYS A 24 -16.58 70.04 13.15
C LYS A 24 -15.46 69.31 12.40
N LEU A 25 -15.71 68.13 11.86
CA LEU A 25 -14.76 67.37 11.03
C LEU A 25 -14.49 68.08 9.68
N GLU A 26 -15.51 68.64 9.05
CA GLU A 26 -15.38 69.38 7.80
C GLU A 26 -14.67 70.73 8.00
N GLU A 27 -14.84 71.37 9.16
CA GLU A 27 -14.10 72.58 9.53
C GLU A 27 -12.62 72.28 9.84
N ALA A 28 -12.33 71.15 10.49
CA ALA A 28 -10.95 70.68 10.70
C ALA A 28 -10.24 70.36 9.37
N ASN A 29 -10.94 69.70 8.43
CA ASN A 29 -10.41 69.43 7.09
C ASN A 29 -10.19 70.71 6.27
N ARG A 30 -11.07 71.72 6.40
CA ARG A 30 -10.87 73.04 5.79
C ARG A 30 -9.64 73.79 6.30
N ARG A 31 -9.26 73.60 7.58
CA ARG A 31 -8.04 74.20 8.16
C ARG A 31 -6.78 73.54 7.62
N ILE A 32 -6.80 72.22 7.41
CA ILE A 32 -5.70 71.46 6.80
C ILE A 32 -5.51 71.83 5.31
N GLU A 33 -6.60 72.10 4.59
CA GLU A 33 -6.53 72.59 3.19
C GLU A 33 -6.04 74.04 3.08
N TYR A 34 -6.23 74.88 4.11
CA TYR A 34 -5.74 76.26 4.13
C TYR A 34 -4.23 76.36 4.36
N ASP A 35 -3.64 75.44 5.12
CA ASP A 35 -2.19 75.39 5.38
C ASP A 35 -1.37 74.85 4.19
N THR A 36 -2.02 74.22 3.19
CA THR A 36 -1.31 73.53 2.10
C THR A 36 -1.23 74.31 0.78
N LYS A 37 -1.79 75.52 0.65
CA LYS A 37 -1.68 76.30 -0.62
C LYS A 37 -1.59 77.83 -0.48
N SER A 38 -0.37 78.36 -0.67
CA SER A 38 -0.04 79.50 -1.57
C SER A 38 1.48 79.75 -1.64
N PRO A 39 2.09 80.30 -2.74
CA PRO A 39 1.68 80.33 -4.16
C PRO A 39 2.74 79.68 -5.11
N VAL A 40 2.38 78.89 -6.15
CA VAL A 40 2.09 79.27 -7.58
C VAL A 40 3.37 79.41 -8.46
N ASN A 41 3.58 78.66 -9.56
CA ASN A 41 3.11 78.96 -10.95
C ASN A 41 3.52 77.81 -11.93
N THR A 42 2.62 77.17 -12.71
CA THR A 42 2.13 77.56 -14.08
C THR A 42 3.02 76.95 -15.19
N THR A 43 2.64 76.13 -16.18
CA THR A 43 1.36 75.84 -16.89
C THR A 43 1.49 74.66 -17.86
N GLN A 44 0.36 73.98 -18.11
CA GLN A 44 -0.15 73.41 -19.39
C GLN A 44 0.38 72.07 -19.98
N ASN A 45 -0.56 71.10 -20.00
CA ASN A 45 -0.74 69.92 -20.86
C ASN A 45 -0.85 70.27 -22.37
N PRO A 46 -0.87 69.35 -23.39
CA PRO A 46 -0.96 67.87 -23.34
C PRO A 46 -0.15 67.08 -24.43
N LEU A 47 -0.29 65.74 -24.40
CA LEU A 47 0.10 64.73 -25.42
C LEU A 47 -0.10 65.14 -26.90
N ALA A 48 0.95 64.97 -27.75
CA ALA A 48 0.88 64.44 -29.12
C ALA A 48 2.25 64.43 -29.84
N ASN A 49 2.45 63.42 -30.71
CA ASN A 49 3.38 63.34 -31.86
C ASN A 49 4.86 62.93 -31.71
N LEU A 50 5.10 61.65 -32.07
CA LEU A 50 6.03 61.18 -33.12
C LEU A 50 7.18 62.13 -33.57
N ARG A 51 8.43 61.77 -33.24
CA ARG A 51 9.55 61.41 -34.16
C ARG A 51 10.92 61.52 -33.46
N SER A 52 11.73 60.48 -33.65
CA SER A 52 13.19 60.42 -33.44
C SER A 52 13.97 61.40 -34.35
N PRO A 53 15.32 61.34 -34.42
CA PRO A 53 16.38 61.36 -33.40
C PRO A 53 17.46 62.44 -33.74
N GLU A 54 18.28 62.91 -32.79
CA GLU A 54 19.69 63.25 -33.11
C GLU A 54 20.52 63.62 -31.86
N SER A 55 21.62 62.87 -31.71
CA SER A 55 22.99 63.30 -31.38
C SER A 55 23.17 64.57 -30.56
N TYR A 56 23.79 64.47 -29.38
CA TYR A 56 25.10 65.12 -29.13
C TYR A 56 25.90 64.33 -28.10
N HIS A 57 27.10 63.95 -28.52
CA HIS A 57 28.21 63.51 -27.69
C HIS A 57 28.88 64.73 -27.03
N GLU A 58 29.40 64.49 -25.83
CA GLU A 58 30.76 64.84 -25.39
C GLU A 58 31.02 65.75 -24.18
N GLN A 59 31.94 65.21 -23.36
CA GLN A 59 33.01 65.82 -22.56
C GLN A 59 32.77 66.14 -21.07
N LEU A 60 33.15 65.14 -20.25
CA LEU A 60 34.26 65.18 -19.29
C LEU A 60 34.54 66.54 -18.61
N ARG A 61 34.27 66.60 -17.29
CA ARG A 61 35.20 67.17 -16.31
C ARG A 61 35.18 66.36 -15.01
N GLN A 62 36.36 65.91 -14.61
CA GLN A 62 36.70 65.57 -13.24
C GLN A 62 36.63 66.84 -12.40
N ASP A 63 36.18 66.73 -11.14
CA ASP A 63 36.81 67.49 -10.06
C ASP A 63 36.72 66.73 -8.73
N SER A 64 37.78 66.97 -7.97
CA SER A 64 38.35 66.29 -6.82
C SER A 64 37.62 66.49 -5.49
N VAL A 65 37.89 65.51 -4.61
CA VAL A 65 37.61 65.44 -3.18
C VAL A 65 38.21 66.61 -2.40
N SER A 66 37.45 67.12 -1.42
CA SER A 66 37.96 67.74 -0.19
C SER A 66 36.91 67.59 0.93
N SER A 67 37.42 67.43 2.14
CA SER A 67 36.86 66.78 3.32
C SER A 67 36.20 67.71 4.36
N ASP A 68 35.38 67.06 5.21
CA ASP A 68 35.06 67.32 6.62
C ASP A 68 34.24 68.55 7.05
N LEU A 69 32.99 68.27 7.48
CA LEU A 69 32.52 68.69 8.81
C LEU A 69 31.42 67.76 9.35
N SER A 70 31.61 67.36 10.60
CA SER A 70 30.87 66.40 11.43
C SER A 70 29.35 66.63 11.57
N ASN A 71 28.57 65.57 11.34
CA ASN A 71 27.27 65.34 11.99
C ASN A 71 27.17 63.85 12.38
N VAL A 72 27.14 63.59 13.69
CA VAL A 72 27.16 62.25 14.32
C VAL A 72 25.75 61.65 14.36
N THR A 73 24.99 61.75 13.27
CA THR A 73 23.64 61.17 13.16
C THR A 73 23.34 60.83 11.71
N THR A 74 23.87 59.74 11.13
CA THR A 74 23.39 59.21 9.83
C THR A 74 24.02 57.90 9.32
N ASP A 75 24.76 57.09 10.09
CA ASP A 75 25.29 55.83 9.50
C ASP A 75 24.16 54.83 9.10
N SER A 76 23.03 54.82 9.81
CA SER A 76 21.86 54.01 9.43
C SER A 76 21.09 54.61 8.25
N ASP A 77 20.83 55.92 8.28
CA ASP A 77 20.02 56.61 7.27
C ASP A 77 20.75 56.73 5.93
N ALA A 78 22.06 56.97 5.94
CA ALA A 78 22.88 56.98 4.73
C ALA A 78 22.98 55.58 4.09
N ASN A 79 22.97 54.51 4.90
CA ASN A 79 23.00 53.14 4.40
C ASN A 79 21.65 52.72 3.80
N LEU A 80 20.54 53.09 4.46
CA LEU A 80 19.17 52.91 3.95
C LEU A 80 18.92 53.69 2.65
N GLU A 81 19.40 54.94 2.56
CA GLU A 81 19.28 55.77 1.36
C GLU A 81 20.09 55.18 0.19
N ASN A 82 21.30 54.69 0.45
CA ASN A 82 22.10 53.97 -0.54
C ASN A 82 21.45 52.66 -0.99
N GLU A 83 20.89 51.87 -0.07
CA GLU A 83 20.19 50.63 -0.38
C GLU A 83 18.94 50.88 -1.24
N TRP A 84 18.14 51.91 -0.89
CA TRP A 84 16.98 52.31 -1.66
C TRP A 84 17.35 52.71 -3.10
N ILE A 85 18.42 53.50 -3.27
CA ILE A 85 18.90 53.93 -4.59
C ILE A 85 19.32 52.71 -5.42
N ILE A 86 19.97 51.72 -4.79
CA ILE A 86 20.41 50.49 -5.47
C ILE A 86 19.20 49.67 -5.93
N TRP A 87 18.24 49.37 -5.04
CA TRP A 87 17.06 48.60 -5.39
C TRP A 87 16.18 49.29 -6.44
N ASN A 88 16.03 50.62 -6.36
CA ASN A 88 15.32 51.37 -7.37
C ASN A 88 16.01 51.28 -8.76
N LYS A 89 17.35 51.34 -8.81
CA LYS A 89 18.10 51.12 -10.06
C LYS A 89 17.94 49.69 -10.60
N ILE A 90 17.92 48.69 -9.72
CA ILE A 90 17.73 47.28 -10.06
C ILE A 90 16.35 47.07 -10.69
N ILE A 91 15.28 47.53 -10.04
CA ILE A 91 13.90 47.32 -10.49
C ILE A 91 13.65 47.98 -11.85
N ASN A 92 14.06 49.24 -12.01
CA ASN A 92 13.87 49.97 -13.27
C ASN A 92 14.61 49.32 -14.45
N ASN A 93 15.67 48.56 -14.19
CA ASN A 93 16.47 47.88 -15.22
C ASN A 93 16.53 46.36 -15.00
N TRP A 94 15.45 45.78 -14.45
CA TRP A 94 15.42 44.38 -14.01
C TRP A 94 15.87 43.40 -15.09
N SER A 95 15.33 43.56 -16.31
CA SER A 95 15.61 42.70 -17.46
C SER A 95 17.07 42.70 -17.89
N ILE A 96 17.79 43.79 -17.61
CA ILE A 96 19.22 43.95 -17.92
C ILE A 96 20.05 43.32 -16.81
N TYR A 97 19.78 43.66 -15.54
CA TYR A 97 20.57 43.18 -14.41
C TYR A 97 20.44 41.68 -14.20
N ILE A 98 19.24 41.09 -14.35
CA ILE A 98 19.05 39.65 -14.19
C ILE A 98 19.83 38.84 -15.24
N LYS A 99 20.03 39.39 -16.45
CA LYS A 99 20.81 38.76 -17.52
C LYS A 99 22.32 39.00 -17.38
N LYS A 100 22.72 40.23 -17.04
CA LYS A 100 24.14 40.63 -16.99
C LYS A 100 24.84 40.30 -15.68
N LYS A 101 24.11 40.32 -14.55
CA LYS A 101 24.64 40.14 -13.20
C LYS A 101 23.73 39.23 -12.34
N PRO A 102 23.45 37.98 -12.78
CA PRO A 102 22.53 37.11 -12.06
C PRO A 102 22.99 36.78 -10.63
N GLN A 103 24.28 36.52 -10.41
CA GLN A 103 24.80 36.18 -9.09
C GLN A 103 24.70 37.35 -8.11
N TRP A 104 25.04 38.56 -8.56
CA TRP A 104 24.93 39.75 -7.71
C TRP A 104 23.49 40.03 -7.30
N ILE A 105 22.51 39.83 -8.19
CA ILE A 105 21.08 39.94 -7.82
C ILE A 105 20.69 38.87 -6.80
N LYS A 106 21.17 37.63 -6.95
CA LYS A 106 20.95 36.59 -5.93
C LYS A 106 21.54 36.97 -4.58
N ASP A 107 22.76 37.49 -4.55
CA ASP A 107 23.43 37.91 -3.31
C ASP A 107 22.69 39.09 -2.66
N MET A 108 22.17 40.04 -3.46
CA MET A 108 21.31 41.12 -2.98
C MET A 108 20.01 40.59 -2.36
N ILE A 109 19.37 39.59 -2.98
CA ILE A 109 18.15 38.97 -2.43
C ILE A 109 18.47 38.23 -1.12
N ARG A 110 19.62 37.52 -1.05
CA ARG A 110 20.10 36.85 0.17
C ARG A 110 20.42 37.82 1.30
N ALA A 111 20.83 39.05 0.99
CA ALA A 111 21.06 40.12 1.97
C ALA A 111 19.77 40.74 2.54
N ASN A 112 18.59 40.25 2.11
CA ASN A 112 17.24 40.69 2.46
C ASN A 112 16.70 41.81 1.57
N VAL A 113 15.47 41.63 1.08
CA VAL A 113 14.79 42.60 0.22
C VAL A 113 14.03 43.58 1.12
N PRO A 114 14.23 44.91 0.97
CA PRO A 114 13.46 45.89 1.72
C PRO A 114 11.96 45.77 1.46
N ILE A 115 11.16 45.93 2.51
CA ILE A 115 9.71 45.65 2.49
C ILE A 115 8.95 46.37 1.37
N HIS A 116 9.32 47.61 1.07
CA HIS A 116 8.67 48.42 0.04
C HIS A 116 8.95 47.93 -1.40
N PHE A 117 10.07 47.24 -1.61
CA PHE A 117 10.43 46.70 -2.93
C PHE A 117 9.93 45.28 -3.16
N ARG A 118 9.60 44.51 -2.11
CA ARG A 118 9.08 43.13 -2.22
C ARG A 118 7.94 42.96 -3.23
N PRO A 119 6.91 43.82 -3.28
CA PRO A 119 5.80 43.64 -4.22
C PRO A 119 6.27 43.67 -5.68
N LEU A 120 7.26 44.51 -5.99
CA LEU A 120 7.84 44.65 -7.32
C LEU A 120 8.84 43.52 -7.60
N VAL A 121 9.72 43.21 -6.64
CA VAL A 121 10.72 42.14 -6.75
C VAL A 121 10.03 40.79 -6.99
N TRP A 122 8.98 40.47 -6.23
CA TRP A 122 8.24 39.21 -6.38
C TRP A 122 7.58 39.10 -7.75
N GLN A 123 6.93 40.16 -8.23
CA GLN A 123 6.36 40.18 -9.58
C GLN A 123 7.42 40.03 -10.67
N CYS A 124 8.60 40.63 -10.48
CA CYS A 124 9.73 40.53 -11.39
C CYS A 124 10.37 39.12 -11.40
N LEU A 125 10.51 38.47 -10.24
CA LEU A 125 11.01 37.10 -10.10
C LEU A 125 10.01 36.08 -10.66
N ALA A 126 8.72 36.25 -10.36
CA ALA A 126 7.62 35.45 -10.88
C ALA A 126 7.26 35.76 -12.35
N LYS A 127 7.99 36.68 -13.01
CA LYS A 127 7.81 37.05 -14.43
C LYS A 127 6.35 37.41 -14.80
N VAL A 128 5.61 37.99 -13.86
CA VAL A 128 4.17 38.27 -13.99
C VAL A 128 3.87 39.17 -15.19
N ASN A 129 4.77 40.11 -15.50
CA ASN A 129 4.63 41.02 -16.64
C ASN A 129 4.58 40.32 -18.01
N THR A 130 4.97 39.04 -18.08
CA THR A 130 4.88 38.22 -19.29
C THR A 130 3.71 37.24 -19.28
N SER A 131 2.99 37.12 -18.15
CA SER A 131 1.92 36.17 -17.96
C SER A 131 0.55 36.77 -18.33
N THR A 132 -0.27 36.00 -19.03
CA THR A 132 -1.68 36.34 -19.32
C THR A 132 -2.62 36.02 -18.16
N ALA A 133 -2.12 35.48 -17.06
CA ALA A 133 -2.95 35.08 -15.91
C ALA A 133 -3.73 36.26 -15.34
N ARG A 134 -3.08 37.43 -15.21
CA ARG A 134 -3.71 38.66 -14.67
C ARG A 134 -5.00 39.02 -15.42
N GLU A 135 -4.98 38.94 -16.74
CA GLU A 135 -6.14 39.32 -17.59
C GLU A 135 -7.34 38.40 -17.37
N LYS A 136 -7.11 37.12 -17.04
CA LYS A 136 -8.17 36.12 -16.83
C LYS A 136 -8.82 36.18 -15.46
N TYR A 137 -8.21 36.88 -14.50
CA TYR A 137 -8.71 36.95 -13.12
C TYR A 137 -10.16 37.45 -13.05
N ILE A 138 -10.48 38.51 -13.79
CA ILE A 138 -11.82 39.11 -13.86
C ILE A 138 -12.87 38.11 -14.36
N ASP A 139 -12.50 37.23 -15.30
CA ASP A 139 -13.41 36.23 -15.84
C ASP A 139 -13.67 35.10 -14.82
N TYR A 140 -12.65 34.67 -14.08
CA TYR A 140 -12.84 33.70 -13.00
C TYR A 140 -13.70 34.23 -11.86
N MET A 141 -13.65 35.54 -11.58
CA MET A 141 -14.50 36.16 -10.56
C MET A 141 -16.00 36.05 -10.87
N LYS A 142 -16.37 36.04 -12.16
CA LYS A 142 -17.77 35.88 -12.62
C LYS A 142 -18.28 34.45 -12.53
N MET A 143 -17.39 33.47 -12.39
CA MET A 143 -17.71 32.05 -12.35
C MET A 143 -17.93 31.56 -10.91
N THR A 144 -18.52 30.38 -10.73
CA THR A 144 -18.71 29.73 -9.43
C THR A 144 -17.79 28.51 -9.31
N SER A 145 -17.19 28.33 -8.12
CA SER A 145 -16.30 27.19 -7.84
C SER A 145 -16.98 26.14 -6.97
N SER A 146 -16.71 24.86 -7.21
CA SER A 146 -17.14 23.76 -6.33
C SER A 146 -16.47 23.81 -4.95
N CYS A 147 -15.31 24.49 -4.85
CA CYS A 147 -14.48 24.53 -3.65
C CYS A 147 -14.88 25.64 -2.67
N GLU A 148 -15.83 26.53 -3.02
CA GLU A 148 -16.14 27.74 -2.23
C GLU A 148 -16.46 27.45 -0.76
N LYS A 149 -17.20 26.38 -0.47
CA LYS A 149 -17.54 25.99 0.92
C LYS A 149 -16.29 25.65 1.75
N ILE A 150 -15.35 24.91 1.16
CA ILE A 150 -14.12 24.49 1.83
C ILE A 150 -13.20 25.70 2.01
N ILE A 151 -13.08 26.53 0.97
CA ILE A 151 -12.29 27.77 1.02
C ILE A 151 -12.80 28.70 2.14
N ARG A 152 -14.12 28.94 2.24
CA ARG A 152 -14.69 29.81 3.29
C ARG A 152 -14.42 29.31 4.71
N ARG A 153 -14.42 27.99 4.93
CA ARG A 153 -14.07 27.41 6.22
C ARG A 153 -12.61 27.75 6.59
N ASP A 154 -11.71 27.66 5.63
CA ASP A 154 -10.27 27.77 5.87
C ASP A 154 -9.75 29.21 5.93
N ILE A 155 -10.47 30.17 5.36
CA ILE A 155 -10.13 31.61 5.46
C ILE A 155 -10.08 32.08 6.91
N SER A 156 -11.04 31.66 7.73
CA SER A 156 -11.15 32.10 9.13
C SER A 156 -9.95 31.71 10.01
N ARG A 157 -9.17 30.70 9.59
CA ARG A 157 -7.97 30.23 10.28
C ARG A 157 -6.66 30.70 9.62
N THR A 158 -6.72 31.53 8.58
CA THR A 158 -5.55 32.04 7.86
C THR A 158 -5.18 33.42 8.40
N TYR A 159 -4.06 33.51 9.14
CA TYR A 159 -3.62 34.72 9.86
C TYR A 159 -4.72 35.42 10.69
N PRO A 160 -5.41 34.71 11.61
CA PRO A 160 -6.57 35.24 12.32
C PRO A 160 -6.25 36.49 13.17
N GLU A 161 -5.03 36.59 13.70
CA GLU A 161 -4.59 37.72 14.53
C GLU A 161 -4.12 38.93 13.71
N HIS A 162 -3.94 38.79 12.39
CA HIS A 162 -3.40 39.86 11.56
C HIS A 162 -4.47 40.91 11.25
N GLU A 163 -4.14 42.19 11.35
CA GLU A 163 -5.12 43.29 11.24
C GLU A 163 -5.93 43.30 9.94
N PHE A 164 -5.30 42.88 8.83
CA PHE A 164 -5.95 42.81 7.54
C PHE A 164 -6.96 41.64 7.41
N PHE A 165 -6.80 40.58 8.19
CA PHE A 165 -7.60 39.34 8.10
C PHE A 165 -8.47 39.08 9.34
N LYS A 166 -8.30 39.83 10.44
CA LYS A 166 -9.03 39.65 11.70
C LYS A 166 -10.55 39.83 11.58
N GLU A 167 -10.99 40.76 10.73
CA GLU A 167 -12.41 41.06 10.58
C GLU A 167 -13.11 39.96 9.77
N LYS A 168 -14.11 39.31 10.38
CA LYS A 168 -14.92 38.28 9.73
C LYS A 168 -15.72 38.90 8.59
N HIS A 169 -15.58 38.35 7.39
CA HIS A 169 -16.13 38.93 6.15
C HIS A 169 -15.60 40.35 5.83
N GLY A 170 -14.48 40.75 6.45
CA GLY A 170 -13.79 41.98 6.11
C GLY A 170 -13.11 41.91 4.74
N ILE A 171 -12.61 43.04 4.28
CA ILE A 171 -12.10 43.18 2.91
C ILE A 171 -10.92 42.23 2.63
N GLY A 172 -10.04 41.98 3.61
CA GLY A 172 -8.91 41.06 3.45
C GLY A 172 -9.35 39.60 3.32
N GLN A 173 -10.34 39.16 4.11
CA GLN A 173 -10.89 37.81 3.99
C GLN A 173 -11.59 37.59 2.64
N GLU A 174 -12.29 38.61 2.13
CA GLU A 174 -12.95 38.50 0.83
C GLU A 174 -11.94 38.51 -0.32
N ARG A 175 -10.88 39.33 -0.26
CA ARG A 175 -9.76 39.27 -1.23
C ARG A 175 -9.07 37.91 -1.21
N LEU A 176 -8.83 37.36 -0.02
CA LEU A 176 -8.28 36.01 0.13
C LEU A 176 -9.19 34.95 -0.49
N PHE A 177 -10.50 35.06 -0.27
CA PHE A 177 -11.50 34.20 -0.90
C PHE A 177 -11.43 34.29 -2.43
N ASN A 178 -11.41 35.51 -2.97
CA ASN A 178 -11.45 35.76 -4.40
C ASN A 178 -10.24 35.15 -5.12
N VAL A 179 -9.03 35.38 -4.61
CA VAL A 179 -7.80 34.85 -5.21
C VAL A 179 -7.76 33.32 -5.17
N ILE A 180 -8.09 32.70 -4.03
CA ILE A 180 -8.12 31.24 -3.91
C ILE A 180 -9.21 30.64 -4.80
N LYS A 181 -10.39 31.26 -4.84
CA LYS A 181 -11.49 30.86 -5.72
C LYS A 181 -11.05 30.92 -7.18
N ALA A 182 -10.45 32.03 -7.62
CA ALA A 182 -9.96 32.20 -8.98
C ALA A 182 -8.92 31.12 -9.33
N TYR A 183 -7.99 30.82 -8.41
CA TYR A 183 -7.00 29.76 -8.61
C TYR A 183 -7.65 28.38 -8.76
N SER A 184 -8.63 28.04 -7.94
CA SER A 184 -9.35 26.75 -8.04
C SER A 184 -10.07 26.55 -9.38
N LEU A 185 -10.41 27.64 -10.07
CA LEU A 185 -11.05 27.63 -11.38
C LEU A 185 -10.04 27.61 -12.53
N PHE A 186 -8.91 28.29 -12.33
CA PHE A 186 -7.77 28.28 -13.24
C PHE A 186 -7.16 26.87 -13.34
N ASP A 187 -7.00 26.23 -12.19
CA ASP A 187 -6.38 24.91 -12.06
C ASP A 187 -7.36 23.91 -11.44
N ARG A 188 -8.15 23.24 -12.27
CA ARG A 188 -9.20 22.32 -11.80
C ARG A 188 -8.68 20.98 -11.28
N GLU A 189 -7.47 20.59 -11.65
CA GLU A 189 -6.90 19.30 -11.22
C GLU A 189 -6.43 19.38 -9.77
N VAL A 190 -5.78 20.50 -9.40
CA VAL A 190 -5.46 20.80 -8.00
C VAL A 190 -6.70 21.30 -7.27
N GLY A 191 -7.45 22.23 -7.89
CA GLY A 191 -8.58 22.89 -7.28
C GLY A 191 -8.16 23.71 -6.06
N TYR A 192 -8.63 23.31 -4.88
CA TYR A 192 -8.23 23.90 -3.61
C TYR A 192 -7.57 22.83 -2.73
N CYS A 193 -6.34 23.12 -2.30
CA CYS A 193 -5.67 22.34 -1.28
C CYS A 193 -5.42 23.18 -0.01
N GLN A 194 -5.61 22.55 1.14
CA GLN A 194 -5.32 23.15 2.44
C GLN A 194 -3.85 23.57 2.51
N GLY A 195 -3.60 24.76 3.06
CA GLY A 195 -2.26 25.36 3.16
C GLY A 195 -2.02 26.50 2.18
N ILE A 196 -2.60 26.44 0.96
CA ILE A 196 -2.39 27.47 -0.06
C ILE A 196 -2.86 28.87 0.38
N GLY A 197 -3.87 28.92 1.26
CA GLY A 197 -4.39 30.18 1.81
C GLY A 197 -3.32 30.99 2.54
N PHE A 198 -2.35 30.35 3.21
CA PHE A 198 -1.29 31.09 3.91
C PHE A 198 -0.29 31.73 2.96
N ILE A 199 -0.02 31.09 1.80
CA ILE A 199 0.78 31.68 0.72
C ILE A 199 0.04 32.89 0.13
N VAL A 200 -1.25 32.73 -0.19
CA VAL A 200 -2.07 33.82 -0.74
C VAL A 200 -2.21 34.97 0.26
N GLY A 201 -2.38 34.68 1.54
CA GLY A 201 -2.44 35.67 2.61
C GLY A 201 -1.15 36.50 2.67
N LEU A 202 0.02 35.86 2.59
CA LEU A 202 1.31 36.55 2.55
C LEU A 202 1.44 37.47 1.32
N LEU A 203 1.02 37.00 0.14
CA LEU A 203 1.02 37.80 -1.08
C LEU A 203 0.10 39.02 -0.94
N LEU A 204 -1.12 38.84 -0.44
CA LEU A 204 -2.12 39.90 -0.28
C LEU A 204 -1.72 40.98 0.74
N MET A 205 -0.83 40.67 1.68
CA MET A 205 -0.25 41.69 2.57
C MET A 205 0.72 42.63 1.83
N HIS A 206 1.28 42.20 0.69
CA HIS A 206 2.29 42.95 -0.05
C HIS A 206 1.77 43.55 -1.37
N MET A 207 0.77 42.94 -2.00
CA MET A 207 0.26 43.39 -3.31
C MET A 207 -1.27 43.24 -3.44
N PRO A 208 -1.90 43.94 -4.41
CA PRO A 208 -3.33 43.81 -4.67
C PRO A 208 -3.72 42.41 -5.19
N GLU A 209 -5.03 42.12 -5.21
CA GLU A 209 -5.54 40.77 -5.48
C GLU A 209 -5.22 40.23 -6.89
N GLU A 210 -5.22 41.09 -7.91
CA GLU A 210 -4.91 40.70 -9.29
C GLU A 210 -3.45 40.27 -9.44
N GLU A 211 -2.52 41.05 -8.87
CA GLU A 211 -1.11 40.74 -8.84
C GLU A 211 -0.83 39.50 -8.00
N ALA A 212 -1.47 39.37 -6.83
CA ALA A 212 -1.33 38.21 -5.95
C ALA A 212 -1.78 36.92 -6.66
N PHE A 213 -2.89 36.97 -7.40
CA PHE A 213 -3.33 35.85 -8.24
C PHE A 213 -2.30 35.48 -9.31
N ALA A 214 -1.75 36.47 -10.01
CA ALA A 214 -0.78 36.22 -11.07
C ALA A 214 0.55 35.65 -10.52
N VAL A 215 1.03 36.16 -9.38
CA VAL A 215 2.20 35.61 -8.68
C VAL A 215 1.92 34.18 -8.19
N LEU A 216 0.74 33.92 -7.62
CA LEU A 216 0.34 32.58 -7.19
C LEU A 216 0.36 31.58 -8.36
N VAL A 217 -0.18 31.96 -9.52
CA VAL A 217 -0.15 31.11 -10.72
C VAL A 217 1.27 30.76 -11.11
N SER A 218 2.19 31.73 -11.09
CA SER A 218 3.62 31.47 -11.37
C SER A 218 4.26 30.57 -10.30
N ILE A 219 4.01 30.80 -9.01
CA ILE A 219 4.48 29.92 -7.91
C ILE A 219 4.01 28.47 -8.14
N MET A 220 2.77 28.29 -8.55
CA MET A 220 2.22 26.95 -8.76
C MET A 220 2.78 26.29 -10.02
N GLN A 221 2.90 27.02 -11.13
CA GLN A 221 3.33 26.47 -12.42
C GLN A 221 4.86 26.49 -12.61
N ASP A 222 5.48 27.68 -12.54
CA ASP A 222 6.89 27.89 -12.86
C ASP A 222 7.84 27.39 -11.77
N PHE A 223 7.39 27.42 -10.50
CA PHE A 223 8.15 26.90 -9.36
C PHE A 223 7.68 25.49 -8.93
N SER A 224 6.82 24.85 -9.73
CA SER A 224 6.37 23.47 -9.58
C SER A 224 5.72 23.13 -8.23
N MET A 225 5.20 24.12 -7.50
CA MET A 225 4.44 23.85 -6.26
C MET A 225 3.17 23.07 -6.53
N ARG A 226 2.56 23.24 -7.72
CA ARG A 226 1.33 22.56 -8.14
C ARG A 226 1.39 21.06 -7.92
N ASP A 227 2.50 20.42 -8.25
CA ASP A 227 2.60 18.96 -8.18
C ASP A 227 2.59 18.44 -6.74
N MET A 228 3.03 19.24 -5.75
CA MET A 228 2.89 18.90 -4.33
C MET A 228 1.45 19.03 -3.83
N TYR A 229 0.62 19.81 -4.52
CA TYR A 229 -0.76 20.11 -4.17
C TYR A 229 -1.79 19.23 -4.88
N LYS A 230 -1.34 18.33 -5.77
CA LYS A 230 -2.21 17.35 -6.42
C LYS A 230 -2.85 16.40 -5.39
N PRO A 231 -4.06 15.86 -5.67
CA PRO A 231 -4.76 14.99 -4.72
C PRO A 231 -4.01 13.73 -4.29
N ASP A 232 -3.08 13.23 -5.10
CA ASP A 232 -2.24 12.07 -4.78
C ASP A 232 -1.10 12.39 -3.80
N MET A 233 -0.80 13.69 -3.59
CA MET A 233 0.30 14.18 -2.77
C MET A 233 1.67 13.56 -3.12
N PHE A 234 1.83 13.07 -4.35
CA PHE A 234 3.02 12.30 -4.73
C PHE A 234 4.30 13.11 -4.56
N CYS A 235 4.33 14.34 -5.09
CA CYS A 235 5.52 15.18 -4.98
C CYS A 235 5.78 15.68 -3.56
N LEU A 236 4.76 15.76 -2.71
CA LEU A 236 4.95 16.05 -1.29
C LEU A 236 5.64 14.88 -0.59
N CYS A 237 5.17 13.65 -0.81
CA CYS A 237 5.79 12.44 -0.26
C CYS A 237 7.24 12.27 -0.77
N LEU A 238 7.49 12.56 -2.05
CA LEU A 238 8.84 12.62 -2.61
C LEU A 238 9.72 13.62 -1.85
N CYS A 239 9.22 14.81 -1.53
CA CYS A 239 9.98 15.79 -0.75
C CYS A 239 10.29 15.28 0.66
N MET A 240 9.35 14.57 1.30
CA MET A 240 9.59 13.95 2.61
C MET A 240 10.71 12.90 2.53
N TYR A 241 10.69 12.05 1.51
CA TYR A 241 11.74 11.05 1.27
C TYR A 241 13.10 11.70 1.02
N GLN A 242 13.16 12.73 0.16
CA GLN A 242 14.39 13.47 -0.11
C GLN A 242 14.94 14.15 1.15
N LEU A 243 14.07 14.75 1.95
CA LEU A 243 14.46 15.38 3.21
C LEU A 243 14.97 14.32 4.20
N GLU A 244 14.31 13.19 4.31
CA GLU A 244 14.75 12.08 5.17
C GLU A 244 16.16 11.59 4.78
N CYS A 245 16.42 11.41 3.48
CA CYS A 245 17.77 11.07 2.99
C CYS A 245 18.81 12.17 3.29
N MET A 246 18.42 13.45 3.26
CA MET A 246 19.31 14.54 3.66
C MET A 246 19.59 14.49 5.16
N ILE A 247 18.59 14.25 6.01
CA ILE A 247 18.77 14.12 7.46
C ILE A 247 19.71 12.94 7.75
N GLN A 248 19.54 11.81 7.08
CA GLN A 248 20.43 10.66 7.21
C GLN A 248 21.89 10.99 6.87
N GLU A 249 22.14 11.84 5.88
CA GLU A 249 23.48 12.24 5.45
C GLU A 249 24.10 13.34 6.32
N PHE A 250 23.36 14.41 6.60
CA PHE A 250 23.87 15.59 7.31
C PHE A 250 23.77 15.46 8.83
N LEU A 251 22.74 14.77 9.34
CA LEU A 251 22.40 14.66 10.77
C LEU A 251 22.14 13.19 11.17
N PRO A 252 23.12 12.28 11.03
CA PRO A 252 22.90 10.83 11.19
C PRO A 252 22.49 10.41 12.60
N ASP A 253 22.90 11.16 13.63
CA ASP A 253 22.51 10.90 15.02
C ASP A 253 21.04 11.23 15.25
N LEU A 254 20.60 12.38 14.71
CA LEU A 254 19.20 12.80 14.76
C LEU A 254 18.31 11.85 13.95
N TYR A 255 18.77 11.41 12.78
CA TYR A 255 18.07 10.39 11.99
C TYR A 255 17.83 9.11 12.79
N ARG A 256 18.86 8.59 13.48
CA ARG A 256 18.73 7.38 14.31
C ARG A 256 17.76 7.58 15.48
N HIS A 257 17.77 8.76 16.10
CA HIS A 257 16.80 9.12 17.13
C HIS A 257 15.38 9.12 16.58
N PHE A 258 15.14 9.79 15.44
CA PHE A 258 13.84 9.81 14.78
C PHE A 258 13.34 8.41 14.42
N GLN A 259 14.20 7.53 13.93
CA GLN A 259 13.82 6.13 13.65
C GLN A 259 13.47 5.34 14.93
N THR A 260 14.18 5.59 16.03
CA THR A 260 13.91 4.92 17.32
C THR A 260 12.56 5.36 17.90
N GLU A 261 12.23 6.64 17.75
CA GLU A 261 10.97 7.24 18.22
C GLU A 261 9.80 7.08 17.21
N ASN A 262 10.02 6.40 16.07
CA ASN A 262 9.07 6.32 14.95
C ASN A 262 8.54 7.70 14.48
N PHE A 263 9.43 8.70 14.49
CA PHE A 263 9.12 10.07 14.15
C PHE A 263 9.38 10.35 12.66
N ASN A 264 8.34 10.16 11.85
CA ASN A 264 8.42 10.30 10.39
C ASN A 264 8.46 11.76 9.96
N THR A 265 9.23 12.05 8.91
CA THR A 265 9.39 13.40 8.31
C THR A 265 8.04 14.03 7.93
N SER A 266 7.07 13.24 7.47
CA SER A 266 5.72 13.70 7.13
C SER A 266 4.93 14.25 8.32
N MET A 267 5.27 13.90 9.56
CA MET A 267 4.53 14.37 10.74
C MET A 267 4.76 15.85 11.04
N TYR A 268 5.94 16.38 10.72
CA TYR A 268 6.31 17.75 11.07
C TYR A 268 6.65 18.61 9.84
N ALA A 269 7.22 18.05 8.78
CA ALA A 269 7.72 18.83 7.65
C ALA A 269 6.67 19.08 6.56
N SER A 270 5.55 18.36 6.51
CA SER A 270 4.55 18.55 5.44
C SER A 270 4.03 20.00 5.38
N SER A 271 3.83 20.65 6.52
CA SER A 271 3.43 22.07 6.58
C SER A 271 4.53 23.00 6.08
N TRP A 272 5.80 22.68 6.32
CA TRP A 272 6.95 23.48 5.89
C TRP A 272 7.01 23.60 4.38
N PHE A 273 6.81 22.48 3.67
CA PHE A 273 6.82 22.45 2.20
C PHE A 273 5.55 23.02 1.60
N LEU A 274 4.37 22.60 2.06
CA LEU A 274 3.10 23.09 1.50
C LEU A 274 2.98 24.59 1.70
N THR A 275 3.27 25.08 2.91
CA THR A 275 3.03 26.49 3.26
C THR A 275 4.27 27.37 3.12
N LEU A 276 5.40 26.87 2.62
CA LEU A 276 6.67 27.60 2.57
C LEU A 276 7.04 28.23 3.93
N PHE A 277 6.88 27.44 4.99
CA PHE A 277 7.03 27.85 6.40
C PHE A 277 6.12 28.98 6.92
N THR A 278 5.14 29.46 6.12
CA THR A 278 4.23 30.55 6.55
C THR A 278 3.40 30.26 7.79
N THR A 279 3.19 28.98 8.10
CA THR A 279 2.48 28.55 9.32
C THR A 279 3.39 28.37 10.53
N GLN A 280 4.71 28.39 10.32
CA GLN A 280 5.71 28.02 11.32
C GLN A 280 6.50 29.23 11.83
N PHE A 281 6.74 30.24 11.00
CA PHE A 281 7.54 31.41 11.38
C PHE A 281 6.75 32.73 11.31
N PRO A 282 7.18 33.76 12.05
CA PRO A 282 6.61 35.11 11.95
C PRO A 282 6.78 35.76 10.56
N LEU A 283 5.97 36.79 10.28
CA LEU A 283 5.83 37.41 8.95
C LEU A 283 7.15 37.94 8.35
N ASN A 284 8.04 38.50 9.17
CA ASN A 284 9.35 38.99 8.74
C ASN A 284 10.23 37.86 8.16
N ILE A 285 10.27 36.71 8.83
CA ILE A 285 11.07 35.55 8.40
C ILE A 285 10.47 34.96 7.13
N VAL A 286 9.16 34.75 7.09
CA VAL A 286 8.50 34.08 5.96
C VAL A 286 8.51 34.95 4.69
N SER A 287 8.50 36.28 4.82
CA SER A 287 8.74 37.17 3.68
C SER A 287 10.15 36.97 3.10
N HIS A 288 11.17 36.79 3.94
CA HIS A 288 12.52 36.48 3.47
C HIS A 288 12.62 35.07 2.87
N VAL A 289 11.94 34.07 3.45
CA VAL A 289 11.81 32.74 2.84
C VAL A 289 11.18 32.84 1.44
N MET A 290 10.15 33.67 1.27
CA MET A 290 9.51 33.90 -0.02
C MET A 290 10.43 34.61 -1.02
N ASP A 291 11.20 35.62 -0.57
CA ASP A 291 12.23 36.29 -1.37
C ASP A 291 13.21 35.27 -1.97
N LEU A 292 13.72 34.36 -1.12
CA LEU A 292 14.67 33.31 -1.52
C LEU A 292 14.01 32.23 -2.39
N PHE A 293 12.79 31.81 -2.06
CA PHE A 293 12.06 30.80 -2.81
C PHE A 293 11.79 31.25 -4.25
N LEU A 294 11.39 32.51 -4.46
CA LEU A 294 11.17 33.06 -5.81
C LEU A 294 12.48 33.27 -6.59
N SER A 295 13.64 33.27 -5.93
CA SER A 295 14.97 33.42 -6.54
C SER A 295 15.64 32.08 -6.85
N GLU A 296 15.56 31.11 -5.94
CA GLU A 296 16.31 29.85 -5.97
C GLU A 296 15.42 28.60 -6.09
N GLY A 297 14.11 28.73 -5.91
CA GLY A 297 13.13 27.64 -6.01
C GLY A 297 13.07 26.76 -4.75
N ILE A 298 12.55 25.54 -4.90
CA ILE A 298 12.30 24.61 -3.79
C ILE A 298 13.57 24.19 -3.03
N GLU A 299 14.74 24.32 -3.65
CA GLU A 299 16.04 24.02 -3.04
C GLU A 299 16.24 24.75 -1.71
N ILE A 300 15.79 26.01 -1.60
CA ILE A 300 15.98 26.75 -0.35
C ILE A 300 15.14 26.17 0.80
N ILE A 301 13.99 25.57 0.50
CA ILE A 301 13.11 24.97 1.52
C ILE A 301 13.80 23.77 2.16
N PHE A 302 14.48 22.93 1.37
CA PHE A 302 15.31 21.84 1.90
C PHE A 302 16.48 22.36 2.75
N ARG A 303 17.17 23.41 2.28
CA ARG A 303 18.29 24.01 3.01
C ARG A 303 17.86 24.58 4.36
N ILE A 304 16.72 25.30 4.39
CA ILE A 304 16.14 25.84 5.62
C ILE A 304 15.70 24.70 6.55
N ALA A 305 15.06 23.65 6.01
CA ALA A 305 14.65 22.50 6.83
C ALA A 305 15.84 21.82 7.53
N ILE A 306 16.95 21.59 6.81
CA ILE A 306 18.16 21.00 7.40
C ILE A 306 18.82 21.96 8.40
N ALA A 307 18.94 23.25 8.07
CA ALA A 307 19.49 24.24 8.99
C ALA A 307 18.67 24.33 10.29
N LEU A 308 17.34 24.26 10.18
CA LEU A 308 16.44 24.28 11.33
C LEU A 308 16.66 23.06 12.24
N LEU A 309 16.76 21.87 11.64
CA LEU A 309 17.03 20.63 12.38
C LEU A 309 18.44 20.63 13.00
N GLU A 310 19.42 21.20 12.31
CA GLU A 310 20.80 21.30 12.79
C GLU A 310 20.91 22.23 14.00
N ILE A 311 20.23 23.39 13.97
CA ILE A 311 20.20 24.35 15.08
C ILE A 311 19.56 23.73 16.33
N HIS A 312 18.48 22.97 16.16
CA HIS A 312 17.73 22.37 17.26
C HIS A 312 18.12 20.93 17.59
N GLN A 313 19.18 20.40 16.98
CA GLN A 313 19.57 18.99 17.13
C GLN A 313 19.71 18.56 18.59
N ASN A 314 20.45 19.34 19.39
CA ASN A 314 20.72 18.99 20.79
C ASN A 314 19.45 18.89 21.64
N GLU A 315 18.45 19.71 21.35
CA GLU A 315 17.18 19.74 22.06
C GLU A 315 16.30 18.57 21.63
N LEU A 316 16.23 18.31 20.32
CA LEU A 316 15.45 17.21 19.75
C LEU A 316 15.94 15.83 20.19
N MET A 317 17.25 15.65 20.39
CA MET A 317 17.86 14.36 20.80
C MET A 317 17.40 13.85 22.18
N VAL A 318 16.80 14.71 23.00
CA VAL A 318 16.35 14.35 24.37
C VAL A 318 14.82 14.18 24.43
N LEU A 319 14.10 14.55 23.38
CA LEU A 319 12.64 14.59 23.37
C LEU A 319 12.03 13.31 22.80
N SER A 320 10.86 12.95 23.31
CA SER A 320 9.99 11.90 22.76
C SER A 320 9.27 12.39 21.50
N MET A 321 8.68 11.46 20.73
CA MET A 321 7.89 11.80 19.53
C MET A 321 6.85 12.92 19.74
N GLU A 322 6.04 12.86 20.81
CA GLU A 322 4.99 13.86 21.07
C GLU A 322 5.59 15.22 21.46
N ASP A 323 6.67 15.20 22.25
CA ASP A 323 7.33 16.41 22.71
C ASP A 323 8.08 17.10 21.57
N MET A 324 8.67 16.34 20.64
CA MET A 324 9.27 16.89 19.41
C MET A 324 8.24 17.66 18.57
N LEU A 325 7.02 17.12 18.40
CA LEU A 325 5.95 17.82 17.68
C LEU A 325 5.56 19.14 18.36
N LYS A 326 5.38 19.12 19.68
CA LYS A 326 5.07 20.33 20.46
C LYS A 326 6.21 21.34 20.39
N TYR A 327 7.45 20.85 20.43
CA TYR A 327 8.65 21.66 20.35
C TYR A 327 8.73 22.42 19.03
N PHE A 328 8.53 21.73 17.89
CA PHE A 328 8.42 22.39 16.59
C PHE A 328 7.30 23.42 16.58
N GLN A 329 6.11 23.12 17.08
CA GLN A 329 4.97 24.05 16.97
C GLN A 329 5.07 25.29 17.87
N LYS A 330 5.72 25.20 19.03
CA LYS A 330 5.68 26.26 20.06
C LYS A 330 7.02 26.94 20.33
N GLU A 331 8.09 26.17 20.45
CA GLU A 331 9.39 26.69 20.90
C GLU A 331 10.22 27.23 19.73
N VAL A 332 10.21 26.52 18.60
CA VAL A 332 10.97 26.91 17.40
C VAL A 332 10.60 28.31 16.87
N PRO A 333 9.31 28.68 16.70
CA PRO A 333 8.95 30.01 16.20
C PRO A 333 9.49 31.13 17.09
N VAL A 334 9.39 30.96 18.41
CA VAL A 334 9.78 31.96 19.42
C VAL A 334 11.30 32.16 19.45
N LYS A 335 12.07 31.09 19.30
CA LYS A 335 13.55 31.18 19.30
C LYS A 335 14.08 31.94 18.10
N HIS A 336 13.47 31.77 16.92
CA HIS A 336 13.90 32.45 15.68
C HIS A 336 13.36 33.86 15.52
N GLU A 337 12.41 34.30 16.35
CA GLU A 337 11.89 35.68 16.30
C GLU A 337 13.00 36.72 16.56
N ASN A 338 13.97 36.39 17.43
CA ASN A 338 15.07 37.27 17.83
C ASN A 338 16.37 37.09 17.02
N ASP A 339 16.63 35.90 16.46
CA ASP A 339 17.87 35.58 15.73
C ASP A 339 17.57 34.78 14.45
N HIS A 340 16.94 35.45 13.49
CA HIS A 340 16.62 34.85 12.19
C HIS A 340 17.80 34.87 11.20
N GLU A 341 18.82 35.71 11.44
CA GLU A 341 19.97 35.82 10.55
C GLU A 341 20.84 34.55 10.60
N SER A 342 21.04 33.99 11.81
CA SER A 342 21.80 32.76 11.98
C SER A 342 21.16 31.57 11.24
N LEU A 343 19.82 31.49 11.21
CA LEU A 343 19.07 30.48 10.45
C LEU A 343 19.39 30.54 8.96
N PHE A 344 19.33 31.73 8.35
CA PHE A 344 19.60 31.88 6.92
C PHE A 344 21.07 31.68 6.58
N GLN A 345 21.99 32.18 7.40
CA GLN A 345 23.42 31.92 7.23
C GLN A 345 23.72 30.41 7.25
N ARG A 346 23.12 29.66 8.18
CA ARG A 346 23.24 28.20 8.26
C ARG A 346 22.62 27.52 7.03
N ALA A 347 21.44 27.97 6.59
CA ALA A 347 20.79 27.45 5.39
C ALA A 347 21.62 27.64 4.11
N PHE A 348 22.29 28.79 3.96
CA PHE A 348 23.19 29.02 2.82
C PHE A 348 24.43 28.11 2.85
N ALA A 349 24.88 27.69 4.04
CA ALA A 349 26.00 26.77 4.20
C ALA A 349 25.65 25.29 3.90
N VAL A 350 24.37 24.90 4.00
CA VAL A 350 23.92 23.52 3.69
C VAL A 350 24.20 23.20 2.22
N GLN A 351 24.89 22.09 1.96
CA GLN A 351 25.19 21.67 0.59
C GLN A 351 24.00 20.94 -0.04
N TYR A 352 23.39 21.54 -1.06
CA TYR A 352 22.34 20.88 -1.85
C TYR A 352 22.89 20.36 -3.18
N ASN A 353 22.75 19.05 -3.40
CA ASN A 353 23.20 18.40 -4.63
C ASN A 353 22.01 18.04 -5.54
N GLY A 354 21.72 18.90 -6.51
CA GLY A 354 20.62 18.69 -7.45
C GLY A 354 20.70 17.40 -8.29
N LYS A 355 21.91 16.87 -8.55
CA LYS A 355 22.05 15.57 -9.24
C LYS A 355 21.63 14.42 -8.33
N LYS A 356 21.97 14.50 -7.04
CA LYS A 356 21.56 13.52 -6.03
C LYS A 356 20.04 13.56 -5.83
N MET A 357 19.43 14.74 -5.75
CA MET A 357 17.97 14.86 -5.62
C MET A 357 17.21 14.22 -6.78
N LYS A 358 17.69 14.43 -8.02
CA LYS A 358 17.13 13.75 -9.20
C LYS A 358 17.32 12.24 -9.19
N LYS A 359 18.38 11.74 -8.55
CA LYS A 359 18.57 10.30 -8.34
C LYS A 359 17.55 9.79 -7.32
N LEU A 360 17.44 10.44 -6.17
CA LEU A 360 16.45 10.10 -5.14
C LEU A 360 15.02 10.16 -5.66
N GLU A 361 14.71 11.09 -6.55
CA GLU A 361 13.43 11.15 -7.27
C GLU A 361 13.17 9.88 -8.07
N LYS A 362 14.14 9.42 -8.86
CA LYS A 362 14.02 8.16 -9.62
C LYS A 362 13.89 6.95 -8.70
N ASP A 363 14.68 6.91 -7.63
CA ASP A 363 14.63 5.82 -6.65
C ASP A 363 13.23 5.76 -5.98
N TYR A 364 12.68 6.92 -5.60
CA TYR A 364 11.34 7.04 -5.04
C TYR A 364 10.23 6.67 -6.05
N MET A 365 10.39 7.02 -7.32
CA MET A 365 9.45 6.61 -8.37
C MET A 365 9.37 5.08 -8.50
N ILE A 366 10.49 4.37 -8.31
CA ILE A 366 10.51 2.90 -8.34
C ILE A 366 9.76 2.36 -7.12
N ILE A 367 10.10 2.83 -5.92
CA ILE A 367 9.44 2.41 -4.66
C ILE A 367 7.93 2.64 -4.75
N HIS A 368 7.52 3.83 -5.15
CA HIS A 368 6.09 4.16 -5.25
C HIS A 368 5.38 3.35 -6.34
N LYS A 369 6.06 3.01 -7.44
CA LYS A 369 5.47 2.16 -8.48
C LYS A 369 5.26 0.73 -7.96
N GLU A 370 6.23 0.18 -7.25
CA GLU A 370 6.12 -1.13 -6.58
C GLU A 370 4.98 -1.10 -5.55
N GLU A 371 4.91 -0.07 -4.70
CA GLU A 371 3.81 0.11 -3.75
C GLU A 371 2.43 0.20 -4.45
N GLN A 372 2.34 0.89 -5.60
CA GLN A 372 1.10 0.96 -6.37
C GLN A 372 0.70 -0.41 -6.94
N GLU A 373 1.65 -1.18 -7.47
CA GLU A 373 1.42 -2.54 -7.98
C GLU A 373 0.96 -3.47 -6.84
N GLU A 374 1.60 -3.40 -5.67
CA GLU A 374 1.19 -4.11 -4.46
C GLU A 374 -0.23 -3.71 -4.01
N GLN A 375 -0.55 -2.42 -4.01
CA GLN A 375 -1.90 -1.94 -3.65
C GLN A 375 -2.98 -2.37 -4.64
N ILE A 376 -2.63 -2.53 -5.92
CA ILE A 376 -3.54 -3.08 -6.94
C ILE A 376 -3.76 -4.58 -6.67
N GLU A 377 -2.69 -5.33 -6.38
CA GLU A 377 -2.79 -6.76 -6.10
C GLU A 377 -3.53 -7.03 -4.78
N ILE A 378 -3.28 -6.26 -3.72
CA ILE A 378 -4.05 -6.33 -2.47
C ILE A 378 -5.53 -6.05 -2.73
N ARG A 379 -5.87 -5.07 -3.58
CA ARG A 379 -7.27 -4.79 -3.95
C ARG A 379 -7.91 -5.95 -4.71
N ARG A 380 -7.18 -6.57 -5.65
CA ARG A 380 -7.61 -7.77 -6.37
C ARG A 380 -7.87 -8.93 -5.41
N LEU A 381 -6.89 -9.25 -4.56
CA LEU A 381 -6.99 -10.32 -3.56
C LEU A 381 -8.12 -10.06 -2.55
N ARG A 382 -8.36 -8.81 -2.14
CA ARG A 382 -9.51 -8.45 -1.29
C ARG A 382 -10.85 -8.69 -1.99
N ASN A 383 -10.96 -8.35 -3.27
CA ASN A 383 -12.18 -8.59 -4.05
C ASN A 383 -12.43 -10.09 -4.26
N GLU A 384 -11.39 -10.86 -4.58
CA GLU A 384 -11.46 -12.30 -4.73
C GLU A 384 -11.84 -12.98 -3.40
N ASN A 385 -11.18 -12.62 -2.30
CA ASN A 385 -11.55 -13.11 -0.97
C ASN A 385 -13.01 -12.77 -0.60
N ARG A 386 -13.52 -11.60 -0.99
CA ARG A 386 -14.93 -11.24 -0.79
C ARG A 386 -15.85 -12.18 -1.56
N LEU A 387 -15.55 -12.48 -2.82
CA LEU A 387 -16.34 -13.40 -3.65
C LEU A 387 -16.28 -14.83 -3.12
N LEU A 388 -15.11 -15.29 -2.69
CA LEU A 388 -14.94 -16.61 -2.07
C LEU A 388 -15.75 -16.72 -0.78
N LYS A 389 -15.73 -15.70 0.09
CA LYS A 389 -16.57 -15.66 1.29
C LYS A 389 -18.07 -15.75 0.96
N GLN A 390 -18.55 -15.02 -0.05
CA GLN A 390 -19.94 -15.11 -0.49
C GLN A 390 -20.28 -16.52 -1.02
N ARG A 391 -19.35 -17.16 -1.73
CA ARG A 391 -19.54 -18.52 -2.23
C ARG A 391 -19.58 -19.54 -1.10
N VAL A 392 -18.73 -19.41 -0.10
CA VAL A 392 -18.75 -20.24 1.11
C VAL A 392 -20.08 -20.06 1.84
N GLU A 393 -20.53 -18.83 2.06
CA GLU A 393 -21.81 -18.55 2.73
C GLU A 393 -23.01 -19.16 1.97
N ASN A 394 -22.99 -19.10 0.64
CA ASN A 394 -24.03 -19.73 -0.18
C ASN A 394 -24.00 -21.26 -0.06
N LEU A 395 -22.81 -21.87 -0.11
CA LEU A 395 -22.65 -23.32 0.06
C LEU A 395 -23.04 -23.78 1.47
N GLU A 396 -22.75 -22.99 2.50
CA GLU A 396 -23.19 -23.27 3.88
C GLU A 396 -24.72 -23.22 4.00
N LYS A 397 -25.38 -22.25 3.37
CA LYS A 397 -26.86 -22.20 3.29
C LYS A 397 -27.42 -23.41 2.56
N GLU A 398 -26.87 -23.76 1.40
CA GLU A 398 -27.28 -24.94 0.64
C GLU A 398 -27.10 -26.22 1.45
N SER A 399 -25.94 -26.39 2.10
CA SER A 399 -25.62 -27.52 2.97
C SER A 399 -26.62 -27.61 4.15
N ALA A 400 -26.92 -26.49 4.82
CA ALA A 400 -27.91 -26.46 5.89
C ALA A 400 -29.31 -26.86 5.38
N THR A 401 -29.72 -26.41 4.19
CA THR A 401 -31.02 -26.80 3.62
C THR A 401 -31.09 -28.29 3.27
N LEU A 402 -29.98 -28.88 2.83
CA LEU A 402 -29.89 -30.31 2.52
C LEU A 402 -29.91 -31.13 3.80
N ALA A 403 -29.19 -30.71 4.83
CA ALA A 403 -29.21 -31.34 6.15
C ALA A 403 -30.63 -31.34 6.75
N ASN A 404 -31.33 -30.20 6.69
CA ASN A 404 -32.73 -30.12 7.16
C ASN A 404 -33.65 -31.07 6.40
N ARG A 405 -33.55 -31.13 5.06
CA ARG A 405 -34.35 -32.08 4.25
C ARG A 405 -34.05 -33.54 4.59
N LEU A 406 -32.80 -33.87 4.90
CA LEU A 406 -32.42 -35.23 5.28
C LEU A 406 -32.98 -35.61 6.65
N ILE A 407 -32.92 -34.69 7.61
CA ILE A 407 -33.52 -34.86 8.94
C ILE A 407 -35.05 -35.05 8.80
N GLU A 408 -35.73 -34.21 8.02
CA GLU A 408 -37.17 -34.35 7.74
C GLU A 408 -37.49 -35.73 7.15
N GLY A 409 -36.70 -36.20 6.17
CA GLY A 409 -36.86 -37.54 5.60
C GLY A 409 -36.64 -38.67 6.60
N GLN A 410 -35.65 -38.54 7.49
CA GLN A 410 -35.41 -39.53 8.56
C GLN A 410 -36.53 -39.56 9.59
N VAL A 411 -37.06 -38.39 9.97
CA VAL A 411 -38.20 -38.27 10.89
C VAL A 411 -39.45 -38.91 10.27
N LEU A 412 -39.73 -38.63 9.00
CA LEU A 412 -40.84 -39.26 8.28
C LEU A 412 -40.68 -40.78 8.22
N ASN A 413 -39.49 -41.29 7.90
CA ASN A 413 -39.23 -42.73 7.90
C ASN A 413 -39.41 -43.36 9.29
N ALA A 414 -38.99 -42.67 10.35
CA ALA A 414 -39.21 -43.13 11.72
C ALA A 414 -40.70 -43.17 12.07
N GLN A 415 -41.47 -42.16 11.67
CA GLN A 415 -42.93 -42.12 11.84
C GLN A 415 -43.60 -43.27 11.09
N TYR A 416 -43.23 -43.52 9.83
CA TYR A 416 -43.76 -44.65 9.06
C TYR A 416 -43.40 -46.01 9.68
N ALA A 417 -42.19 -46.16 10.23
CA ALA A 417 -41.78 -47.38 10.92
C ALA A 417 -42.61 -47.61 12.18
N GLU A 418 -42.84 -46.57 12.98
CA GLU A 418 -43.70 -46.64 14.16
C GLU A 418 -45.15 -47.01 13.80
N GLU A 419 -45.72 -46.37 12.77
CA GLU A 419 -47.06 -46.67 12.28
C GLU A 419 -47.16 -48.11 11.76
N THR A 420 -46.11 -48.58 11.06
CA THR A 420 -46.03 -49.98 10.60
C THR A 420 -45.99 -50.96 11.78
N ASP A 421 -45.25 -50.66 12.84
CA ASP A 421 -45.17 -51.52 14.02
C ASP A 421 -46.46 -51.48 14.84
N GLN A 422 -47.14 -50.34 14.92
CA GLN A 422 -48.49 -50.24 15.48
C GLN A 422 -49.48 -51.10 14.70
N LEU A 423 -49.49 -51.01 13.37
CA LEU A 423 -50.35 -51.83 12.51
C LEU A 423 -50.03 -53.33 12.61
N LYS A 424 -48.75 -53.70 12.74
CA LYS A 424 -48.36 -55.09 13.01
C LYS A 424 -48.89 -55.57 14.36
N HIS A 425 -48.80 -54.74 15.39
CA HIS A 425 -49.31 -55.08 16.71
C HIS A 425 -50.83 -55.25 16.68
N GLU A 426 -51.56 -54.34 16.03
CA GLU A 426 -53.00 -54.44 15.83
C GLU A 426 -53.37 -55.70 15.04
N ASN A 427 -52.68 -56.00 13.94
CA ASN A 427 -52.85 -57.24 13.18
C ASN A 427 -52.58 -58.49 14.02
N TYR A 428 -51.55 -58.48 14.86
CA TYR A 428 -51.26 -59.59 15.78
C TYR A 428 -52.39 -59.78 16.79
N THR A 429 -52.90 -58.67 17.35
CA THR A 429 -53.98 -58.69 18.34
C THR A 429 -55.28 -59.20 17.71
N LEU A 430 -55.61 -58.71 16.51
CA LEU A 430 -56.75 -59.19 15.72
C LEU A 430 -56.60 -60.67 15.35
N LYS A 431 -55.41 -61.12 14.91
CA LYS A 431 -55.14 -62.54 14.66
C LYS A 431 -55.35 -63.39 15.90
N LYS A 432 -54.86 -62.95 17.06
CA LYS A 432 -55.05 -63.66 18.33
C LYS A 432 -56.53 -63.74 18.71
N GLN A 433 -57.30 -62.68 18.54
CA GLN A 433 -58.75 -62.70 18.76
C GLN A 433 -59.47 -63.61 17.76
N LEU A 434 -59.00 -63.66 16.52
CA LEU A 434 -59.53 -64.56 15.49
C LEU A 434 -59.20 -66.01 15.83
N GLU A 435 -57.99 -66.31 16.28
CA GLU A 435 -57.59 -67.63 16.79
C GLU A 435 -58.34 -68.02 18.06
N GLU A 436 -58.59 -67.10 18.99
CA GLU A 436 -59.39 -67.36 20.19
C GLU A 436 -60.86 -67.60 19.83
N ASN A 437 -61.45 -66.83 18.91
CA ASN A 437 -62.79 -67.07 18.38
C ASN A 437 -62.86 -68.38 17.58
N ASN A 438 -61.83 -68.67 16.79
CA ASN A 438 -61.75 -69.90 16.02
C ASN A 438 -61.55 -71.08 16.96
N ASN A 439 -60.75 -70.97 18.02
CA ASN A 439 -60.58 -71.97 19.07
C ASN A 439 -61.84 -72.12 19.93
N GLN A 440 -62.63 -71.07 20.13
CA GLN A 440 -63.95 -71.17 20.78
C GLN A 440 -64.98 -71.84 19.86
N ASN A 441 -64.94 -71.56 18.56
CA ASN A 441 -65.77 -72.24 17.56
C ASN A 441 -65.32 -73.70 17.36
N ILE A 442 -64.02 -73.96 17.36
CA ILE A 442 -63.40 -75.28 17.34
C ILE A 442 -63.70 -76.00 18.65
N ASN A 443 -63.68 -75.37 19.83
CA ASN A 443 -64.10 -76.01 21.09
C ASN A 443 -65.62 -76.30 21.12
N LYS A 444 -66.45 -75.45 20.51
CA LYS A 444 -67.86 -75.76 20.24
C LYS A 444 -68.02 -76.93 19.25
N THR A 445 -67.05 -77.15 18.36
CA THR A 445 -67.04 -78.23 17.36
C THR A 445 -66.33 -79.51 17.84
N ILE A 446 -65.38 -79.41 18.79
CA ILE A 446 -64.56 -80.49 19.38
C ILE A 446 -65.31 -81.19 20.50
N ILE A 447 -66.26 -80.53 21.18
CA ILE A 447 -67.27 -81.26 21.97
C ILE A 447 -68.16 -82.14 21.07
N GLN A 448 -68.12 -81.93 19.75
CA GLN A 448 -68.91 -82.69 18.77
C GLN A 448 -68.08 -83.63 17.88
N ASN A 449 -66.74 -83.63 17.95
CA ASN A 449 -65.91 -84.56 17.17
C ASN A 449 -64.54 -84.77 17.84
N ASN A 450 -64.49 -85.71 18.80
CA ASN A 450 -63.26 -86.41 19.14
C ASN A 450 -62.99 -87.45 18.06
N ASN A 451 -61.95 -87.22 17.25
CA ASN A 451 -61.07 -88.22 16.60
C ASN A 451 -60.32 -87.53 15.44
N GLN A 452 -59.01 -87.31 15.58
CA GLN A 452 -57.93 -87.72 14.64
C GLN A 452 -56.60 -87.05 15.06
N ASN A 453 -55.62 -87.89 15.42
CA ASN A 453 -54.17 -87.84 15.18
C ASN A 453 -53.64 -86.76 14.20
N LEU A 454 -52.37 -86.30 14.17
CA LEU A 454 -51.07 -86.49 14.84
C LEU A 454 -50.13 -85.45 14.14
N LEU A 455 -49.00 -85.07 14.78
CA LEU A 455 -47.63 -84.84 14.24
C LEU A 455 -47.46 -84.35 12.77
N ASP A 456 -46.61 -83.41 12.36
CA ASP A 456 -45.26 -82.96 12.75
C ASP A 456 -45.00 -81.61 12.03
N ASP A 457 -44.02 -80.80 12.48
CA ASP A 457 -43.01 -80.16 11.62
C ASP A 457 -42.12 -79.19 12.42
N ASN A 458 -40.96 -79.69 12.83
CA ASN A 458 -39.73 -78.94 13.04
C ASN A 458 -38.73 -79.49 12.03
N ILE A 459 -38.05 -78.66 11.23
CA ILE A 459 -36.58 -78.60 10.96
C ILE A 459 -36.36 -77.59 9.82
N ILE A 460 -35.98 -76.35 10.12
CA ILE A 460 -35.02 -75.56 9.32
C ILE A 460 -34.16 -74.77 10.31
N SER A 461 -33.10 -75.41 10.79
CA SER A 461 -31.96 -74.77 11.45
C SER A 461 -30.72 -75.24 10.73
N ASN A 462 -30.43 -74.59 9.62
CA ASN A 462 -29.10 -74.39 9.06
C ASN A 462 -29.33 -73.47 7.86
N ASP A 463 -28.78 -72.26 7.96
CA ASP A 463 -28.45 -71.31 6.86
C ASP A 463 -28.34 -69.89 7.43
N LYS A 464 -27.51 -69.72 8.47
CA LYS A 464 -27.18 -68.38 9.00
C LYS A 464 -25.68 -68.08 9.09
N GLU A 465 -24.82 -68.98 8.64
CA GLU A 465 -23.37 -68.78 8.66
C GLU A 465 -22.73 -68.63 7.26
N GLU A 466 -23.46 -68.82 6.16
CA GLU A 466 -22.90 -68.62 4.80
C GLU A 466 -23.19 -67.24 4.17
N LEU A 467 -24.02 -66.39 4.79
CA LEU A 467 -24.37 -65.05 4.27
C LEU A 467 -23.52 -63.89 4.84
N GLU A 468 -22.69 -64.15 5.86
CA GLU A 468 -21.78 -63.14 6.44
C GLU A 468 -20.41 -63.16 5.73
N VAL A 469 -19.92 -64.34 5.35
CA VAL A 469 -18.57 -64.55 4.76
C VAL A 469 -18.49 -64.11 3.28
N LEU A 470 -19.61 -64.08 2.56
CA LEU A 470 -19.68 -63.56 1.18
C LEU A 470 -19.79 -62.03 1.08
N ARG A 471 -20.10 -61.35 2.20
CA ARG A 471 -20.22 -59.88 2.23
C ARG A 471 -18.85 -59.20 2.42
N GLU A 472 -17.95 -59.86 3.16
CA GLU A 472 -16.61 -59.37 3.48
C GLU A 472 -15.60 -59.59 2.33
N THR A 473 -15.80 -60.62 1.51
CA THR A 473 -14.96 -60.93 0.34
C THR A 473 -15.25 -60.03 -0.86
N VAL A 474 -16.50 -59.56 -1.03
CA VAL A 474 -16.88 -58.60 -2.09
C VAL A 474 -16.36 -57.18 -1.79
N GLN A 475 -16.17 -56.83 -0.52
CA GLN A 475 -15.68 -55.51 -0.09
C GLN A 475 -14.15 -55.37 -0.17
N ASN A 476 -13.41 -56.48 -0.08
CA ASN A 476 -11.94 -56.52 -0.17
C ASN A 476 -11.39 -56.58 -1.61
N LEU A 477 -12.19 -57.06 -2.59
CA LEU A 477 -11.78 -57.08 -4.01
C LEU A 477 -12.13 -55.79 -4.76
N THR A 478 -13.07 -54.99 -4.27
CA THR A 478 -13.43 -53.67 -4.84
C THR A 478 -12.49 -52.54 -4.41
N SER A 479 -11.80 -52.69 -3.29
CA SER A 479 -10.84 -51.71 -2.75
C SER A 479 -9.43 -51.85 -3.38
N LYS A 480 -9.04 -53.06 -3.81
CA LYS A 480 -7.72 -53.31 -4.43
C LYS A 480 -7.61 -53.02 -5.93
N ASN A 481 -8.73 -52.78 -6.61
CA ASN A 481 -8.77 -52.52 -8.06
C ASN A 481 -8.95 -51.03 -8.43
N ARG A 482 -8.94 -50.12 -7.44
CA ARG A 482 -9.05 -48.67 -7.66
C ARG A 482 -7.70 -47.92 -7.74
N ASN A 483 -6.59 -48.55 -7.34
CA ASN A 483 -5.30 -47.88 -7.21
C ASN A 483 -4.31 -48.13 -8.37
N LEU A 484 -4.76 -48.58 -9.54
CA LEU A 484 -3.90 -48.80 -10.72
C LEU A 484 -4.43 -48.17 -12.02
N GLN A 485 -5.24 -47.12 -11.93
CA GLN A 485 -5.62 -46.31 -13.11
C GLN A 485 -5.44 -44.82 -12.83
N SER A 486 -4.18 -44.39 -12.77
CA SER A 486 -3.81 -42.99 -12.93
C SER A 486 -2.65 -42.89 -13.93
N THR A 487 -2.98 -43.05 -15.20
CA THR A 487 -2.15 -42.56 -16.29
C THR A 487 -3.03 -41.76 -17.25
N PRO A 488 -2.67 -40.51 -17.59
CA PRO A 488 -3.50 -39.59 -18.37
C PRO A 488 -3.72 -40.01 -19.84
N HIS A 489 -3.18 -41.16 -20.25
CA HIS A 489 -3.24 -41.66 -21.63
C HIS A 489 -4.49 -42.50 -21.95
N VAL A 490 -5.22 -43.01 -20.94
CA VAL A 490 -6.39 -43.90 -21.14
C VAL A 490 -7.68 -43.10 -21.37
N GLU A 491 -7.86 -41.94 -20.73
CA GLU A 491 -9.04 -41.09 -20.95
C GLU A 491 -9.08 -40.52 -22.37
N ILE A 492 -7.92 -40.16 -22.95
CA ILE A 492 -7.85 -39.65 -24.33
C ILE A 492 -8.23 -40.76 -25.32
N ALA A 493 -7.76 -42.00 -25.10
CA ALA A 493 -8.06 -43.14 -25.96
C ALA A 493 -9.55 -43.54 -25.89
N ALA A 494 -10.14 -43.57 -24.69
CA ALA A 494 -11.56 -43.87 -24.51
C ALA A 494 -12.47 -42.80 -25.16
N LEU A 495 -12.09 -41.53 -25.07
CA LEU A 495 -12.82 -40.44 -25.73
C LEU A 495 -12.71 -40.48 -27.26
N GLN A 496 -11.56 -40.91 -27.78
CA GLN A 496 -11.38 -41.10 -29.23
C GLN A 496 -12.22 -42.27 -29.72
N GLU A 497 -12.30 -43.37 -28.97
CA GLU A 497 -13.09 -44.56 -29.31
C GLU A 497 -14.60 -44.27 -29.27
N GLU A 498 -15.11 -43.61 -28.22
CA GLU A 498 -16.50 -43.15 -28.15
C GLU A 498 -16.85 -42.21 -29.31
N LEU A 499 -15.96 -41.26 -29.65
CA LEU A 499 -16.18 -40.33 -30.76
C LEU A 499 -16.20 -41.04 -32.13
N THR A 500 -15.35 -42.05 -32.33
CA THR A 500 -15.34 -42.82 -33.59
C THR A 500 -16.60 -43.64 -33.77
N LEU A 501 -17.11 -44.26 -32.70
CA LEU A 501 -18.34 -45.07 -32.74
C LEU A 501 -19.57 -44.20 -33.04
N VAL A 502 -19.68 -43.02 -32.41
CA VAL A 502 -20.79 -42.08 -32.69
C VAL A 502 -20.74 -41.61 -34.14
N LYS A 503 -19.56 -41.21 -34.64
CA LYS A 503 -19.40 -40.75 -36.03
C LYS A 503 -19.71 -41.83 -37.07
N MET A 504 -19.38 -43.10 -36.80
CA MET A 504 -19.73 -44.20 -37.70
C MET A 504 -21.24 -44.43 -37.75
N ARG A 505 -21.91 -44.40 -36.59
CA ARG A 505 -23.37 -44.56 -36.49
C ARG A 505 -24.13 -43.45 -37.21
N ASP A 506 -23.66 -42.20 -37.08
CA ASP A 506 -24.23 -41.05 -37.78
C ASP A 506 -24.03 -41.15 -39.30
N ALA A 507 -22.88 -41.66 -39.76
CA ALA A 507 -22.63 -41.87 -41.18
C ALA A 507 -23.56 -42.94 -41.78
N GLU A 508 -23.76 -44.06 -41.08
CA GLU A 508 -24.67 -45.13 -41.51
C GLU A 508 -26.14 -44.66 -41.58
N ALA A 509 -26.59 -43.87 -40.60
CA ALA A 509 -27.92 -43.29 -40.60
C ALA A 509 -28.13 -42.30 -41.75
N GLN A 510 -27.12 -41.48 -42.06
CA GLN A 510 -27.17 -40.51 -43.15
C GLN A 510 -27.30 -41.19 -44.51
N VAL A 511 -26.61 -42.32 -44.71
CA VAL A 511 -26.74 -43.13 -45.94
C VAL A 511 -28.17 -43.65 -46.08
N SER A 512 -28.73 -44.24 -45.02
CA SER A 512 -30.10 -44.77 -45.03
C SER A 512 -31.16 -43.68 -45.29
N ILE A 513 -31.02 -42.49 -44.70
CA ILE A 513 -31.92 -41.36 -44.96
C ILE A 513 -31.82 -40.87 -46.41
N ASN A 514 -30.61 -40.84 -46.98
CA ASN A 514 -30.40 -40.43 -48.36
C ASN A 514 -31.01 -41.43 -49.35
N GLU A 515 -30.94 -42.73 -49.07
CA GLU A 515 -31.61 -43.77 -49.88
C GLU A 515 -33.13 -43.60 -49.89
N LEU A 516 -33.74 -43.33 -48.73
CA LEU A 516 -35.19 -43.06 -48.64
C LEU A 516 -35.59 -41.79 -49.40
N ARG A 517 -34.78 -40.73 -49.31
CA ARG A 517 -35.00 -39.49 -50.08
C ARG A 517 -34.91 -39.73 -51.59
N GLN A 518 -33.94 -40.53 -52.03
CA GLN A 518 -33.84 -40.91 -53.44
C GLN A 518 -35.08 -41.71 -53.87
N ARG A 519 -35.57 -42.62 -53.03
CA ARG A 519 -36.78 -43.40 -53.33
C ARG A 519 -38.02 -42.52 -53.48
N ILE A 520 -38.16 -41.50 -52.63
CA ILE A 520 -39.25 -40.51 -52.74
C ILE A 520 -39.11 -39.71 -54.05
N ALA A 521 -37.89 -39.32 -54.43
CA ALA A 521 -37.64 -38.61 -55.68
C ALA A 521 -38.00 -39.45 -56.91
N ASP A 522 -37.63 -40.74 -56.93
CA ASP A 522 -37.95 -41.67 -58.01
C ASP A 522 -39.47 -41.88 -58.14
N LEU A 523 -40.17 -42.08 -57.02
CA LEU A 523 -41.64 -42.22 -57.00
C LEU A 523 -42.35 -40.94 -57.47
N ASN A 524 -41.83 -39.77 -57.11
CA ASN A 524 -42.35 -38.48 -57.58
C ASN A 524 -42.15 -38.31 -59.09
N TYR A 525 -41.00 -38.75 -59.62
CA TYR A 525 -40.76 -38.76 -61.07
C TYR A 525 -41.71 -39.70 -61.81
N GLU A 526 -41.90 -40.93 -61.31
CA GLU A 526 -42.88 -41.88 -61.86
C GLU A 526 -44.30 -41.31 -61.83
N TRP A 527 -44.68 -40.65 -60.74
CA TRP A 527 -45.97 -39.97 -60.60
C TRP A 527 -46.14 -38.84 -61.63
N GLN A 528 -45.13 -38.00 -61.84
CA GLN A 528 -45.17 -36.93 -62.83
C GLN A 528 -45.25 -37.46 -64.26
N LEU A 529 -44.54 -38.54 -64.55
CA LEU A 529 -44.59 -39.21 -65.85
C LEU A 529 -45.97 -39.84 -66.10
N HIS A 530 -46.54 -40.49 -65.08
CA HIS A 530 -47.90 -41.04 -65.13
C HIS A 530 -48.94 -39.92 -65.34
N SER A 531 -48.85 -38.84 -64.55
CA SER A 531 -49.72 -37.65 -64.68
C SER A 531 -49.64 -37.03 -66.08
N SER A 532 -48.43 -36.92 -66.64
CA SER A 532 -48.21 -36.44 -68.01
C SER A 532 -48.81 -37.39 -69.06
N LYS A 533 -48.60 -38.71 -68.92
CA LYS A 533 -49.17 -39.72 -69.83
C LYS A 533 -50.70 -39.70 -69.80
N CYS A 534 -51.32 -39.66 -68.63
CA CYS A 534 -52.77 -39.54 -68.50
C CYS A 534 -53.29 -38.26 -69.16
N LYS A 535 -52.60 -37.12 -68.99
CA LYS A 535 -52.94 -35.87 -69.72
C LYS A 535 -52.86 -36.04 -71.24
N THR A 536 -51.79 -36.63 -71.76
CA THR A 536 -51.63 -36.86 -73.21
C THR A 536 -52.65 -37.85 -73.78
N ILE A 537 -53.02 -38.89 -73.02
CA ILE A 537 -54.08 -39.84 -73.40
C ILE A 537 -55.43 -39.11 -73.45
N ARG A 538 -55.72 -38.27 -72.45
CA ARG A 538 -56.94 -37.44 -72.41
C ARG A 538 -57.02 -36.44 -73.57
N GLU A 539 -55.90 -35.84 -73.95
CA GLU A 539 -55.81 -34.94 -75.09
C GLU A 539 -55.99 -35.67 -76.44
N LYS A 540 -55.48 -36.90 -76.58
CA LYS A 540 -55.66 -37.73 -77.79
C LYS A 540 -57.07 -38.32 -77.92
N ASN A 541 -57.73 -38.64 -76.81
CA ASN A 541 -59.08 -39.24 -76.80
C ASN A 541 -60.22 -38.22 -76.95
N ASN A 542 -59.92 -36.92 -77.03
CA ASN A 542 -60.91 -35.87 -77.38
C ASN A 542 -61.45 -35.96 -78.81
N LEU A 543 -61.19 -37.05 -79.55
CA LEU A 543 -61.76 -37.32 -80.88
C LEU A 543 -62.45 -38.67 -81.02
N ASN A 544 -62.71 -39.46 -79.96
CA ASN A 544 -63.77 -40.51 -79.94
C ASN A 544 -63.94 -41.14 -78.54
N GLU A 545 -65.20 -41.40 -78.18
CA GLU A 545 -65.73 -42.01 -76.94
C GLU A 545 -64.75 -42.91 -76.15
N SER A 546 -64.29 -42.42 -74.99
CA SER A 546 -63.47 -43.19 -74.02
C SER A 546 -64.35 -43.94 -73.02
N ASN A 547 -64.09 -45.25 -72.87
CA ASN A 547 -64.79 -46.17 -71.96
C ASN A 547 -64.65 -45.73 -70.49
N PRO A 548 -65.74 -45.69 -69.69
CA PRO A 548 -65.71 -45.27 -68.29
C PRO A 548 -64.88 -46.19 -67.38
N THR A 549 -64.50 -47.38 -67.83
CA THR A 549 -63.62 -48.28 -67.11
C THR A 549 -62.17 -47.79 -67.10
N ASP A 550 -61.65 -47.23 -68.20
CA ASP A 550 -60.25 -46.79 -68.29
C ASP A 550 -59.99 -45.55 -67.41
N ASP A 551 -60.94 -44.61 -67.37
CA ASP A 551 -60.87 -43.45 -66.48
C ASP A 551 -60.86 -43.84 -64.99
N ALA A 552 -61.56 -44.91 -64.62
CA ALA A 552 -61.55 -45.44 -63.25
C ALA A 552 -60.21 -46.13 -62.91
N TYR A 553 -59.61 -46.87 -63.86
CA TYR A 553 -58.29 -47.47 -63.68
C TYR A 553 -57.19 -46.41 -63.51
N ASP A 554 -57.22 -45.33 -64.31
CA ASP A 554 -56.26 -44.23 -64.22
C ASP A 554 -56.37 -43.48 -62.88
N LEU A 555 -57.59 -43.29 -62.36
CA LEU A 555 -57.82 -42.65 -61.06
C LEU A 555 -57.28 -43.52 -59.91
N ILE A 556 -57.56 -44.82 -59.93
CA ILE A 556 -57.06 -45.76 -58.92
C ILE A 556 -55.54 -45.86 -58.99
N ALA A 557 -54.94 -45.89 -60.18
CA ALA A 557 -53.49 -45.90 -60.37
C ALA A 557 -52.83 -44.62 -59.82
N HIS A 558 -53.44 -43.45 -60.07
CA HIS A 558 -52.97 -42.18 -59.54
C HIS A 558 -53.07 -42.11 -58.01
N GLU A 559 -54.18 -42.58 -57.42
CA GLU A 559 -54.33 -42.67 -55.96
C GLU A 559 -53.34 -43.64 -55.34
N LEU A 560 -53.09 -44.79 -55.97
CA LEU A 560 -52.13 -45.79 -55.48
C LEU A 560 -50.70 -45.24 -55.45
N ILE A 561 -50.24 -44.55 -56.50
CA ILE A 561 -48.90 -43.95 -56.53
C ILE A 561 -48.81 -42.82 -55.49
N SER A 562 -49.87 -42.01 -55.35
CA SER A 562 -49.92 -40.95 -54.34
C SER A 562 -49.86 -41.50 -52.91
N LEU A 563 -50.53 -42.62 -52.65
CA LEU A 563 -50.47 -43.33 -51.37
C LEU A 563 -49.08 -43.90 -51.10
N LYS A 564 -48.45 -44.56 -52.08
CA LYS A 564 -47.07 -45.06 -51.98
C LYS A 564 -46.05 -43.96 -51.71
N MET A 565 -46.21 -42.80 -52.33
CA MET A 565 -45.34 -41.64 -52.07
C MET A 565 -45.52 -41.11 -50.63
N ARG A 566 -46.76 -41.07 -50.13
CA ARG A 566 -47.05 -40.66 -48.74
C ARG A 566 -46.50 -41.66 -47.73
N GLU A 567 -46.61 -42.96 -48.00
CA GLU A 567 -46.01 -44.02 -47.17
C GLU A 567 -44.49 -43.88 -47.12
N ALA A 568 -43.82 -43.75 -48.27
CA ALA A 568 -42.38 -43.54 -48.33
C ALA A 568 -41.93 -42.25 -47.61
N GLN A 569 -42.73 -41.18 -47.69
CA GLN A 569 -42.47 -39.94 -46.94
C GLN A 569 -42.57 -40.15 -45.43
N LEU A 570 -43.60 -40.85 -44.96
CA LEU A 570 -43.76 -41.17 -43.54
C LEU A 570 -42.64 -42.07 -43.01
N ASP A 571 -42.17 -43.02 -43.81
CA ASP A 571 -41.03 -43.88 -43.46
C ASP A 571 -39.72 -43.08 -43.34
N CYS A 572 -39.48 -42.15 -44.27
CA CYS A 572 -38.36 -41.22 -44.19
C CYS A 572 -38.45 -40.34 -42.93
N ASP A 573 -39.63 -39.77 -42.63
CA ASP A 573 -39.84 -38.93 -41.47
C ASP A 573 -39.67 -39.72 -40.15
N ASN A 574 -40.18 -40.95 -40.08
CA ASN A 574 -39.99 -41.86 -38.95
C ASN A 574 -38.50 -42.20 -38.73
N LYS A 575 -37.74 -42.42 -39.80
CA LYS A 575 -36.31 -42.71 -39.72
C LYS A 575 -35.52 -41.49 -39.24
N ILE A 576 -35.85 -40.29 -39.72
CA ILE A 576 -35.26 -39.02 -39.26
C ILE A 576 -35.56 -38.80 -37.77
N LEU A 577 -36.80 -39.03 -37.34
CA LEU A 577 -37.17 -38.88 -35.93
C LEU A 577 -36.46 -39.91 -35.03
N SER A 578 -36.33 -41.15 -35.49
CA SER A 578 -35.58 -42.19 -34.77
C SER A 578 -34.10 -41.84 -34.64
N GLN A 579 -33.49 -41.24 -35.67
CA GLN A 579 -32.11 -40.76 -35.60
C GLN A 579 -31.98 -39.61 -34.59
N LYS A 580 -32.87 -38.62 -34.63
CA LYS A 580 -32.86 -37.52 -33.66
C LYS A 580 -33.01 -37.99 -32.21
N LEU A 581 -33.81 -39.04 -31.97
CA LEU A 581 -33.95 -39.64 -30.64
C LEU A 581 -32.64 -40.28 -30.19
N MET A 582 -31.99 -41.05 -31.08
CA MET A 582 -30.69 -41.66 -30.81
C MET A 582 -29.60 -40.61 -30.56
N ASP A 583 -29.54 -39.54 -31.36
CA ASP A 583 -28.59 -38.43 -31.17
C ASP A 583 -28.79 -37.79 -29.79
N SER A 584 -30.05 -37.55 -29.40
CA SER A 584 -30.40 -37.02 -28.07
C SER A 584 -29.96 -37.95 -26.93
N ASP A 585 -30.16 -39.27 -27.07
CA ASP A 585 -29.73 -40.26 -26.07
C ASP A 585 -28.20 -40.35 -25.95
N THR A 586 -27.48 -40.29 -27.08
CA THR A 586 -26.01 -40.23 -27.05
C THR A 586 -25.51 -38.93 -26.42
N GLN A 587 -26.12 -37.79 -26.73
CA GLN A 587 -25.78 -36.51 -26.12
C GLN A 587 -26.01 -36.51 -24.60
N LYS A 588 -27.10 -37.15 -24.15
CA LYS A 588 -27.38 -37.37 -22.72
C LYS A 588 -26.31 -38.24 -22.06
N GLN A 589 -25.89 -39.32 -22.71
CA GLN A 589 -24.84 -40.20 -22.19
C GLN A 589 -23.48 -39.50 -22.09
N VAL A 590 -23.10 -38.72 -23.12
CA VAL A 590 -21.87 -37.92 -23.12
C VAL A 590 -21.89 -36.88 -22.00
N SER A 591 -23.02 -36.18 -21.83
CA SER A 591 -23.20 -35.20 -20.75
C SER A 591 -23.11 -35.85 -19.37
N TYR A 592 -23.71 -37.03 -19.20
CA TYR A 592 -23.61 -37.81 -17.95
C TYR A 592 -22.16 -38.22 -17.64
N ASN A 593 -21.44 -38.74 -18.63
CA ASN A 593 -20.03 -39.12 -18.48
C ASN A 593 -19.12 -37.90 -18.20
N GLN A 594 -19.45 -36.73 -18.76
CA GLN A 594 -18.74 -35.48 -18.45
C GLN A 594 -18.97 -35.03 -17.01
N ILE A 595 -20.22 -35.03 -16.55
CA ILE A 595 -20.56 -34.67 -15.17
C ILE A 595 -19.87 -35.61 -14.19
N LYS A 596 -19.88 -36.92 -14.48
CA LYS A 596 -19.19 -37.91 -13.63
C LYS A 596 -17.69 -37.63 -13.49
N ARG A 597 -17.01 -37.31 -14.60
CA ARG A 597 -15.57 -36.95 -14.56
C ARG A 597 -15.31 -35.67 -13.76
N GLN A 598 -16.19 -34.68 -13.89
CA GLN A 598 -16.10 -33.46 -13.09
C GLN A 598 -16.30 -33.75 -11.60
N ASP A 599 -17.22 -34.65 -11.25
CA ASP A 599 -17.46 -35.05 -9.86
C ASP A 599 -16.25 -35.80 -9.28
N ASP A 600 -15.66 -36.73 -10.04
CA ASP A 600 -14.44 -37.45 -9.64
C ASP A 600 -13.25 -36.48 -9.42
N GLU A 601 -13.12 -35.46 -10.26
CA GLU A 601 -12.08 -34.43 -10.11
C GLU A 601 -12.32 -33.52 -8.90
N ILE A 602 -13.57 -33.14 -8.64
CA ILE A 602 -13.95 -32.41 -7.44
C ILE A 602 -13.62 -33.22 -6.19
N GLN A 603 -13.84 -34.54 -6.20
CA GLN A 603 -13.47 -35.40 -5.07
C GLN A 603 -11.95 -35.45 -4.87
N ARG A 604 -11.16 -35.54 -5.94
CA ARG A 604 -9.68 -35.47 -5.84
C ARG A 604 -9.21 -34.19 -5.18
N VAL A 605 -9.66 -33.04 -5.68
CA VAL A 605 -9.27 -31.72 -5.15
C VAL A 605 -9.70 -31.55 -3.69
N ARG A 606 -10.86 -32.11 -3.30
CA ARG A 606 -11.30 -32.10 -1.89
C ARG A 606 -10.37 -32.89 -0.97
N LEU A 607 -9.86 -34.03 -1.41
CA LEU A 607 -8.92 -34.84 -0.64
C LEU A 607 -7.58 -34.09 -0.47
N GLU A 608 -7.04 -33.50 -1.53
CA GLU A 608 -5.80 -32.70 -1.46
C GLU A 608 -5.94 -31.48 -0.56
N LEU A 609 -7.12 -30.85 -0.54
CA LEU A 609 -7.43 -29.74 0.35
C LEU A 609 -7.42 -30.17 1.82
N GLU A 610 -8.00 -31.32 2.15
CA GLU A 610 -8.04 -31.83 3.52
C GLU A 610 -6.64 -32.24 3.99
N GLU A 611 -5.83 -32.88 3.14
CA GLU A 611 -4.42 -33.18 3.44
C GLU A 611 -3.59 -31.91 3.69
N SER A 612 -3.83 -30.85 2.93
CA SER A 612 -3.16 -29.56 3.13
C SER A 612 -3.60 -28.89 4.43
N ARG A 613 -4.88 -29.03 4.80
CA ARG A 613 -5.43 -28.51 6.07
C ARG A 613 -4.85 -29.22 7.29
N ILE A 614 -4.66 -30.54 7.21
CA ILE A 614 -4.01 -31.31 8.28
C ILE A 614 -2.57 -30.81 8.49
N ARG A 615 -1.80 -30.64 7.40
CA ARG A 615 -0.44 -30.09 7.46
C ARG A 615 -0.39 -28.68 8.05
N GLU A 616 -1.35 -27.81 7.71
CA GLU A 616 -1.43 -26.47 8.30
C GLU A 616 -1.66 -26.53 9.82
N ASN A 617 -2.53 -27.43 10.29
CA ASN A 617 -2.78 -27.61 11.72
C ASN A 617 -1.54 -28.12 12.46
N GLU A 618 -0.80 -29.07 11.88
CA GLU A 618 0.46 -29.56 12.45
C GLU A 618 1.50 -28.43 12.60
N LEU A 619 1.70 -27.63 11.55
CA LEU A 619 2.61 -26.48 11.60
C LEU A 619 2.17 -25.43 12.63
N ARG A 620 0.86 -25.19 12.76
CA ARG A 620 0.31 -24.31 13.82
C ARG A 620 0.59 -24.85 15.22
N THR A 621 0.50 -26.16 15.43
CA THR A 621 0.85 -26.76 16.72
C THR A 621 2.33 -26.61 17.05
N GLN A 622 3.22 -26.82 16.07
CA GLN A 622 4.67 -26.63 16.25
C GLN A 622 5.01 -25.16 16.57
N LEU A 623 4.38 -24.21 15.88
CA LEU A 623 4.58 -22.77 16.14
C LEU A 623 4.15 -22.39 17.57
N ASN A 624 3.03 -22.93 18.05
CA ASN A 624 2.56 -22.70 19.42
C ASN A 624 3.53 -23.29 20.47
N GLU A 625 4.12 -24.45 20.18
CA GLU A 625 5.11 -25.07 21.06
C GLU A 625 6.38 -24.22 21.18
N ILE A 626 6.94 -23.76 20.05
CA ILE A 626 8.09 -22.86 20.02
C ILE A 626 7.78 -21.55 20.77
N LYS A 627 6.57 -21.01 20.60
CA LYS A 627 6.14 -19.79 21.30
C LYS A 627 6.05 -19.98 22.82
N ASN A 628 5.65 -21.15 23.29
CA ASN A 628 5.64 -21.46 24.71
C ASN A 628 7.06 -21.61 25.26
N GLN A 629 7.95 -22.31 24.54
CA GLN A 629 9.36 -22.42 24.92
C GLN A 629 10.06 -21.06 25.01
N LEU A 630 9.77 -20.15 24.08
CA LEU A 630 10.30 -18.78 24.14
C LEU A 630 9.83 -18.04 25.40
N ARG A 631 8.54 -18.18 25.75
CA ARG A 631 7.96 -17.56 26.95
C ARG A 631 8.60 -18.10 28.23
N ASP A 632 8.80 -19.41 28.31
CA ASP A 632 9.45 -20.05 29.45
C ASP A 632 10.92 -19.60 29.57
N GLY A 633 11.61 -19.44 28.43
CA GLY A 633 12.96 -18.86 28.37
C GLY A 633 13.01 -17.42 28.90
N GLU A 634 12.07 -16.57 28.50
CA GLU A 634 11.97 -15.18 28.98
C GLU A 634 11.66 -15.10 30.48
N LEU A 635 10.80 -15.99 30.99
CA LEU A 635 10.51 -16.07 32.43
C LEU A 635 11.76 -16.45 33.22
N LYS A 636 12.49 -17.46 32.76
CA LYS A 636 13.74 -17.89 33.39
C LYS A 636 14.81 -16.78 33.36
N GLN A 637 14.90 -16.04 32.24
CA GLN A 637 15.81 -14.89 32.15
C GLN A 637 15.46 -13.78 33.15
N LYS A 638 14.16 -13.52 33.37
CA LYS A 638 13.69 -12.56 34.37
C LYS A 638 13.99 -13.03 35.80
N GLU A 639 13.81 -14.31 36.09
CA GLU A 639 14.16 -14.92 37.37
C GLU A 639 15.67 -14.82 37.66
N ASP A 640 16.52 -15.17 36.69
CA ASP A 640 17.98 -15.08 36.83
C ASP A 640 18.46 -13.63 37.06
N SER A 641 17.85 -12.67 36.34
CA SER A 641 18.13 -11.24 36.52
C SER A 641 17.70 -10.74 37.90
N MET A 642 16.53 -11.20 38.39
CA MET A 642 16.05 -10.88 39.73
C MET A 642 16.98 -11.44 40.81
N MET A 643 17.43 -12.70 40.67
CA MET A 643 18.37 -13.34 41.60
C MET A 643 19.73 -12.63 41.64
N LEU A 644 20.23 -12.17 40.50
CA LEU A 644 21.45 -11.35 40.46
C LEU A 644 21.26 -10.02 41.21
N ARG A 645 20.10 -9.38 41.04
CA ARG A 645 19.78 -8.13 41.73
C ARG A 645 19.64 -8.32 43.23
N ILE A 646 19.06 -9.43 43.69
CA ILE A 646 19.00 -9.80 45.10
C ILE A 646 20.42 -9.95 45.67
N ARG A 647 21.30 -10.69 45.00
CA ARG A 647 22.71 -10.83 45.45
C ARG A 647 23.45 -9.50 45.47
N GLU A 648 23.19 -8.60 44.52
CA GLU A 648 23.79 -7.26 44.53
C GLU A 648 23.30 -6.44 45.74
N VAL A 649 22.01 -6.53 46.07
CA VAL A 649 21.45 -5.87 47.25
C VAL A 649 22.05 -6.47 48.53
N GLU A 650 22.17 -7.78 48.64
CA GLU A 650 22.82 -8.44 49.78
C GLU A 650 24.29 -8.03 49.94
N SER A 651 25.04 -7.95 48.84
CA SER A 651 26.44 -7.48 48.86
C SER A 651 26.57 -6.01 49.26
N THR A 652 25.66 -5.15 48.80
CA THR A 652 25.65 -3.73 49.20
C THR A 652 25.26 -3.55 50.66
N GLN A 653 24.34 -4.36 51.18
CA GLN A 653 23.99 -4.39 52.59
C GLN A 653 25.19 -4.81 53.45
N ALA A 654 25.89 -5.90 53.10
CA ALA A 654 27.07 -6.36 53.84
C ALA A 654 28.20 -5.30 53.87
N ILE A 655 28.43 -4.59 52.75
CA ILE A 655 29.39 -3.47 52.70
C ILE A 655 28.93 -2.32 53.61
N GLY A 656 27.62 -2.05 53.67
CA GLY A 656 27.03 -1.05 54.55
C GLY A 656 27.26 -1.38 56.03
N GLU A 657 27.00 -2.61 56.43
CA GLU A 657 27.20 -3.10 57.81
C GLU A 657 28.67 -3.01 58.24
N LEU A 658 29.61 -3.42 57.38
CA LEU A 658 31.05 -3.28 57.65
C LEU A 658 31.47 -1.82 57.79
N ARG A 659 30.96 -0.92 56.94
CA ARG A 659 31.23 0.53 57.05
C ARG A 659 30.70 1.12 58.35
N GLN A 660 29.52 0.71 58.78
CA GLN A 660 28.95 1.17 60.05
C GLN A 660 29.84 0.72 61.22
N LYS A 661 30.29 -0.54 61.22
CA LYS A 661 31.15 -1.08 62.28
C LYS A 661 32.51 -0.40 62.35
N ILE A 662 33.10 -0.04 61.20
CA ILE A 662 34.31 0.77 61.13
C ILE A 662 34.08 2.15 61.74
N ALA A 663 32.98 2.83 61.37
CA ALA A 663 32.65 4.15 61.91
C ALA A 663 32.43 4.13 63.44
N GLU A 664 31.76 3.10 63.97
CA GLU A 664 31.57 2.92 65.43
C GLU A 664 32.91 2.77 66.17
N LEU A 665 33.85 1.99 65.62
CA LEU A 665 35.19 1.83 66.21
C LEU A 665 36.04 3.09 66.06
N GLU A 666 35.92 3.84 64.97
CA GLU A 666 36.60 5.13 64.80
C GLU A 666 36.13 6.16 65.83
N VAL A 667 34.82 6.19 66.13
CA VAL A 667 34.27 7.05 67.19
C VAL A 667 34.78 6.63 68.56
N GLN A 668 34.76 5.34 68.90
CA GLN A 668 35.34 4.84 70.15
C GLN A 668 36.82 5.18 70.29
N ASN A 669 37.57 5.10 69.20
CA ASN A 669 38.98 5.49 69.18
C ASN A 669 39.15 7.00 69.47
N GLN A 670 38.34 7.86 68.86
CA GLN A 670 38.35 9.31 69.17
C GLN A 670 37.95 9.62 70.62
N GLU A 671 36.99 8.88 71.19
CA GLU A 671 36.60 8.99 72.60
C GLU A 671 37.75 8.61 73.54
N LEU A 672 38.48 7.54 73.24
CA LEU A 672 39.64 7.11 74.03
C LEU A 672 40.83 8.08 73.93
N ILE A 673 41.10 8.58 72.72
CA ILE A 673 42.14 9.61 72.48
C ILE A 673 41.83 10.88 73.30
N SER A 674 40.56 11.31 73.32
CA SER A 674 40.15 12.49 74.08
C SER A 674 40.19 12.28 75.61
N HIS A 675 40.15 11.03 76.08
CA HIS A 675 40.26 10.66 77.51
C HIS A 675 41.70 10.39 77.98
N GLY A 676 42.71 10.46 77.10
CA GLY A 676 44.14 10.42 77.46
C GLY A 676 44.66 9.06 77.94
N GLN A 677 44.00 7.96 77.58
CA GLN A 677 44.42 6.59 77.95
C GLN A 677 45.22 5.95 76.79
N ILE A 678 46.54 5.83 76.96
CA ILE A 678 47.49 5.39 75.90
C ILE A 678 47.64 3.85 75.81
N MET A 679 46.89 3.06 76.59
CA MET A 679 47.15 1.60 76.70
C MET A 679 46.18 0.63 76.00
N ASP A 680 45.12 1.09 75.33
CA ASP A 680 44.23 0.23 74.50
C ASP A 680 44.17 0.65 73.01
N GLU A 681 45.01 1.60 72.58
CA GLU A 681 44.97 2.17 71.23
C GLU A 681 45.42 1.17 70.15
N LYS A 682 46.36 0.26 70.48
CA LYS A 682 46.90 -0.73 69.53
C LYS A 682 45.88 -1.81 69.15
N ASP A 683 45.16 -2.38 70.11
CA ASP A 683 44.21 -3.47 69.85
C ASP A 683 42.98 -2.98 69.04
N LEU A 684 42.59 -1.72 69.24
CA LEU A 684 41.54 -1.07 68.46
C LEU A 684 42.00 -0.71 67.05
N GLN A 685 43.24 -0.23 66.89
CA GLN A 685 43.83 0.01 65.57
C GLN A 685 44.00 -1.28 64.77
N GLU A 686 44.36 -2.40 65.42
CA GLU A 686 44.47 -3.71 64.76
C GLU A 686 43.10 -4.23 64.28
N LYS A 687 42.05 -4.13 65.12
CA LYS A 687 40.68 -4.46 64.70
C LYS A 687 40.13 -3.56 63.60
N LEU A 688 40.49 -2.28 63.60
CA LEU A 688 40.14 -1.37 62.51
C LEU A 688 40.84 -1.77 61.21
N ALA A 689 42.12 -2.13 61.26
CA ALA A 689 42.87 -2.60 60.10
C ALA A 689 42.27 -3.91 59.54
N GLU A 690 41.93 -4.87 60.40
CA GLU A 690 41.28 -6.13 59.98
C GLU A 690 39.93 -5.90 59.30
N LEU A 691 39.07 -5.04 59.86
CA LEU A 691 37.76 -4.72 59.27
C LEU A 691 37.89 -3.90 57.98
N GLN A 692 38.89 -3.03 57.88
CA GLN A 692 39.20 -2.31 56.64
C GLN A 692 39.69 -3.26 55.53
N ASP A 693 40.48 -4.27 55.87
CA ASP A 693 40.89 -5.32 54.94
C ASP A 693 39.73 -6.24 54.54
N GLU A 694 38.84 -6.58 55.48
CA GLU A 694 37.64 -7.36 55.20
C GLU A 694 36.67 -6.60 54.27
N LEU A 695 36.50 -5.29 54.50
CA LEU A 695 35.76 -4.38 53.63
C LEU A 695 36.40 -4.29 52.23
N ARG A 696 37.73 -4.22 52.16
CA ARG A 696 38.47 -4.19 50.89
C ARG A 696 38.30 -5.50 50.13
N ASN A 697 38.34 -6.63 50.81
CA ASN A 697 38.14 -7.95 50.23
C ASN A 697 36.70 -8.19 49.78
N THR A 698 35.68 -7.73 50.53
CA THR A 698 34.28 -7.78 50.07
C THR A 698 34.02 -6.84 48.90
N GLN A 699 34.65 -5.66 48.86
CA GLN A 699 34.58 -4.74 47.72
C GLN A 699 35.28 -5.30 46.47
N LEU A 700 36.42 -5.97 46.63
CA LEU A 700 37.11 -6.70 45.57
C LEU A 700 36.24 -7.86 45.07
N THR A 701 35.67 -8.66 45.98
CA THR A 701 34.75 -9.75 45.64
C THR A 701 33.54 -9.25 44.87
N ARG A 702 32.96 -8.10 45.24
CA ARG A 702 31.90 -7.40 44.48
C ARG A 702 32.37 -6.96 43.09
N ARG A 703 33.61 -6.51 42.96
CA ARG A 703 34.24 -6.12 41.67
C ARG A 703 34.48 -7.32 40.76
N TYR A 704 34.79 -8.49 41.32
CA TYR A 704 35.01 -9.74 40.57
C TYR A 704 33.71 -10.54 40.35
N SER A 705 32.65 -10.29 41.13
CA SER A 705 31.30 -10.86 40.91
C SER A 705 30.46 -10.04 39.93
N LEU A 706 30.87 -8.82 39.59
CA LEU A 706 30.36 -8.09 38.42
C LEU A 706 30.92 -8.75 37.16
N PRO A 707 30.08 -9.37 36.30
CA PRO A 707 30.59 -9.84 35.03
C PRO A 707 30.84 -8.62 34.15
N VAL A 708 32.11 -8.32 33.88
CA VAL A 708 32.51 -7.75 32.58
C VAL A 708 32.25 -8.86 31.55
N LYS A 709 30.98 -9.03 31.17
CA LYS A 709 30.50 -9.84 30.05
C LYS A 709 29.01 -9.58 29.92
N HIS A 710 28.64 -8.77 28.93
CA HIS A 710 27.26 -8.66 28.47
C HIS A 710 26.73 -10.08 28.18
N PRO A 711 25.52 -10.48 28.65
CA PRO A 711 24.95 -11.81 28.44
C PRO A 711 24.91 -12.26 26.97
N SER A 712 24.96 -11.30 26.04
CA SER A 712 25.00 -11.51 24.59
C SER A 712 26.22 -12.31 24.10
N ILE A 713 27.32 -12.36 24.86
CA ILE A 713 28.57 -13.01 24.41
C ILE A 713 28.64 -14.50 24.83
N LEU A 714 28.00 -14.88 25.95
CA LEU A 714 27.92 -16.29 26.35
C LEU A 714 26.90 -17.06 25.51
N TYR A 715 25.79 -16.41 25.12
CA TYR A 715 24.82 -16.99 24.21
C TYR A 715 25.37 -17.17 22.79
N ALA A 716 26.32 -16.34 22.34
CA ALA A 716 26.99 -16.60 21.07
C ALA A 716 27.69 -17.98 21.11
N SER A 717 28.44 -18.29 22.16
CA SER A 717 29.20 -19.56 22.24
C SER A 717 28.31 -20.81 22.22
N THR A 718 27.14 -20.78 22.85
CA THR A 718 26.20 -21.91 22.88
C THR A 718 25.28 -21.97 21.66
N PHE A 719 24.92 -20.81 21.10
CA PHE A 719 24.20 -20.71 19.82
C PHE A 719 25.05 -21.20 18.64
N TRP A 720 26.37 -20.93 18.66
CA TRP A 720 27.32 -21.45 17.66
C TRP A 720 27.51 -22.97 17.76
N GLN A 721 27.54 -23.55 18.97
CA GLN A 721 27.66 -25.01 19.15
C GLN A 721 26.42 -25.79 18.65
N ASN A 722 25.23 -25.18 18.65
CA ASN A 722 24.01 -25.81 18.13
C ASN A 722 23.85 -25.66 16.61
N ILE A 723 24.51 -24.68 15.97
CA ILE A 723 24.52 -24.54 14.50
C ILE A 723 25.48 -25.54 13.85
N ASP A 724 26.60 -25.86 14.50
CA ASP A 724 27.52 -26.91 14.02
C ASP A 724 26.93 -28.34 14.14
N ALA A 725 25.77 -28.50 14.77
CA ALA A 725 25.05 -29.78 14.89
C ALA A 725 23.94 -29.97 13.83
N ILE A 726 23.77 -29.02 12.90
CA ILE A 726 22.91 -29.18 11.73
C ILE A 726 23.77 -29.85 10.65
N ASP A 727 23.95 -31.15 10.79
CA ASP A 727 24.55 -31.99 9.75
C ASP A 727 23.56 -32.15 8.58
N GLU A 728 24.12 -31.92 7.39
CA GLU A 728 23.91 -32.62 6.12
C GLU A 728 22.58 -33.38 5.96
N ASP A 729 21.53 -32.73 5.47
CA ASP A 729 20.69 -33.29 4.40
C ASP A 729 19.75 -32.24 3.77
N ASP A 730 19.86 -32.19 2.44
CA ASP A 730 18.95 -31.64 1.42
C ASP A 730 18.50 -30.16 1.40
N HIS A 731 19.06 -29.47 0.40
CA HIS A 731 18.41 -28.58 -0.58
C HIS A 731 17.10 -27.88 -0.17
N LEU A 732 17.21 -26.72 0.47
CA LEU A 732 16.45 -25.51 0.11
C LEU A 732 17.05 -24.29 0.86
N ILE A 733 18.05 -23.64 0.28
CA ILE A 733 18.55 -22.36 0.81
C ILE A 733 17.86 -21.25 0.03
N THR A 734 16.84 -20.64 0.65
CA THR A 734 16.21 -19.40 0.20
C THR A 734 16.80 -18.19 0.93
N ASP A 735 16.68 -17.03 0.31
CA ASP A 735 17.34 -15.71 0.54
C ASP A 735 17.38 -15.14 1.98
N SER A 736 16.92 -15.86 3.01
CA SER A 736 17.05 -15.45 4.42
C SER A 736 18.46 -15.65 5.01
N SER A 737 19.31 -16.44 4.37
CA SER A 737 20.67 -16.77 4.85
C SER A 737 21.70 -15.67 4.57
N GLU A 738 21.52 -14.84 3.52
CA GLU A 738 22.42 -13.71 3.23
C GLU A 738 22.28 -12.57 4.25
N ILE A 739 21.05 -12.31 4.73
CA ILE A 739 20.79 -11.30 5.77
C ILE A 739 21.47 -11.71 7.08
N CYS A 740 21.43 -13.00 7.41
CA CYS A 740 22.05 -13.55 8.62
C CYS A 740 23.58 -13.48 8.56
N LEU A 741 24.19 -13.80 7.42
CA LEU A 741 25.65 -13.70 7.20
C LEU A 741 26.16 -12.25 7.23
N LEU A 742 25.39 -11.29 6.71
CA LEU A 742 25.73 -9.86 6.77
C LEU A 742 25.66 -9.31 8.20
N GLN A 743 24.69 -9.73 9.01
CA GLN A 743 24.63 -9.39 10.43
C GLN A 743 25.77 -10.01 11.24
N VAL A 744 26.18 -11.24 10.90
CA VAL A 744 27.34 -11.92 11.51
C VAL A 744 28.64 -11.20 11.20
N LEU A 745 28.87 -10.79 9.94
CA LEU A 745 30.07 -10.03 9.55
C LEU A 745 30.12 -8.64 10.21
N ARG A 746 28.97 -7.98 10.37
CA ARG A 746 28.84 -6.68 11.03
C ARG A 746 29.20 -6.73 12.52
N LEU A 747 28.75 -7.78 13.23
CA LEU A 747 29.07 -8.00 14.65
C LEU A 747 30.54 -8.36 14.86
N ARG A 748 31.15 -9.11 13.93
CA ARG A 748 32.57 -9.46 13.96
C ARG A 748 33.46 -8.24 13.71
N LEU A 749 33.05 -7.33 12.81
CA LEU A 749 33.74 -6.07 12.55
C LEU A 749 33.70 -5.15 13.78
N LEU A 750 32.55 -5.05 14.45
CA LEU A 750 32.37 -4.27 15.68
C LEU A 750 33.26 -4.76 16.83
N LEU A 751 33.35 -6.08 17.02
CA LEU A 751 34.25 -6.69 18.02
C LEU A 751 35.74 -6.43 17.73
N THR A 752 36.11 -6.36 16.45
CA THR A 752 37.50 -6.12 16.03
C THR A 752 37.89 -4.65 16.19
N LEU A 753 36.94 -3.72 15.97
CA LEU A 753 37.14 -2.29 16.17
C LEU A 753 37.20 -1.91 17.66
N TYR A 754 36.42 -2.58 18.52
CA TYR A 754 36.43 -2.31 19.96
C TYR A 754 37.73 -2.76 20.66
N ARG A 755 38.43 -3.75 20.11
CA ARG A 755 39.73 -4.23 20.61
C ARG A 755 40.90 -3.27 20.33
N LYS A 756 40.68 -2.17 19.61
CA LYS A 756 41.75 -1.32 19.04
C LYS A 756 41.82 0.12 19.57
N GLN A 757 41.19 0.45 20.71
CA GLN A 757 41.44 1.74 21.38
C GLN A 757 42.62 1.64 22.38
N PRO A 758 43.64 2.51 22.28
CA PRO A 758 44.74 2.55 23.22
C PRO A 758 44.40 3.50 24.38
N ASN A 759 44.28 2.98 25.60
CA ASN A 759 44.25 3.83 26.79
C ASN A 759 45.70 4.23 27.14
N SER A 760 45.92 5.54 27.21
CA SER A 760 47.22 6.17 27.45
C SER A 760 47.37 6.65 28.90
N THR A 761 48.64 6.72 29.32
CA THR A 761 49.26 7.35 30.53
C THR A 761 49.24 6.50 31.82
N ASN A 762 50.34 5.81 32.18
CA ASN A 762 51.62 6.21 32.83
C ASN A 762 51.45 6.65 34.31
N ILE A 763 52.25 6.28 35.32
CA ILE A 763 53.47 5.45 35.54
C ILE A 763 53.54 5.29 37.10
N ASP A 764 53.97 4.14 37.63
CA ASP A 764 55.11 4.08 38.58
C ASP A 764 55.51 2.63 38.92
N TYR A 765 56.82 2.49 39.17
CA TYR A 765 57.71 1.34 38.99
C TYR A 765 57.65 0.25 40.07
N GLU A 766 57.98 -0.99 39.69
CA GLU A 766 58.97 -1.82 40.42
C GLU A 766 59.56 -2.92 39.53
N GLU A 767 60.88 -3.06 39.58
CA GLU A 767 61.75 -3.98 38.85
C GLU A 767 61.80 -5.38 39.50
N SER A 768 61.91 -6.44 38.69
CA SER A 768 62.84 -7.58 38.83
C SER A 768 62.40 -8.69 37.86
N GLU A 769 63.15 -8.92 36.77
CA GLU A 769 64.13 -10.02 36.62
C GLU A 769 63.52 -11.43 36.76
N ASP A 770 63.17 -12.08 35.64
CA ASP A 770 63.88 -13.29 35.17
C ASP A 770 63.22 -13.97 33.94
N GLY A 771 64.07 -14.39 33.00
CA GLY A 771 63.98 -15.75 32.42
C GLY A 771 62.99 -16.06 31.29
N SER A 772 63.35 -15.69 30.06
CA SER A 772 63.19 -16.47 28.80
C SER A 772 61.91 -17.29 28.55
N LEU A 773 61.13 -16.90 27.54
CA LEU A 773 60.59 -17.82 26.53
C LEU A 773 60.20 -17.07 25.26
N THR A 774 61.01 -17.24 24.22
CA THR A 774 60.63 -16.99 22.84
C THR A 774 59.69 -18.11 22.38
N THR A 775 58.42 -17.81 22.13
CA THR A 775 57.52 -18.67 21.35
C THR A 775 56.89 -17.89 20.22
N SER A 776 57.41 -18.16 19.03
CA SER A 776 56.76 -17.96 17.74
C SER A 776 55.35 -18.55 17.74
N LEU A 777 54.35 -17.78 17.32
CA LEU A 777 53.00 -18.27 17.00
C LEU A 777 52.68 -17.97 15.52
N PRO A 778 52.68 -18.99 14.65
CA PRO A 778 52.24 -18.90 13.28
C PRO A 778 50.73 -19.17 13.21
N LEU A 779 49.91 -18.20 12.80
CA LEU A 779 48.50 -18.45 12.41
C LEU A 779 47.85 -17.31 11.60
N LEU A 780 48.65 -16.44 10.98
CA LEU A 780 48.17 -15.33 10.13
C LEU A 780 48.37 -15.56 8.62
N SER A 781 48.92 -16.70 8.19
CA SER A 781 49.18 -16.99 6.77
C SER A 781 48.08 -17.81 6.07
N SER A 782 47.17 -18.48 6.80
CA SER A 782 46.18 -19.38 6.17
C SER A 782 44.80 -18.77 5.89
N ILE A 783 44.49 -17.57 6.40
CA ILE A 783 43.18 -16.94 6.17
C ILE A 783 43.21 -15.94 5.01
N ASN A 784 44.37 -15.38 4.68
CA ASN A 784 44.51 -14.46 3.54
C ASN A 784 44.48 -15.14 2.17
N HIS A 785 44.57 -16.48 2.11
CA HIS A 785 44.59 -17.21 0.83
C HIS A 785 43.21 -17.67 0.32
N ARG A 786 42.14 -17.51 1.11
CA ARG A 786 40.76 -17.89 0.70
C ARG A 786 39.83 -16.70 0.41
N LEU A 787 40.25 -15.47 0.70
CA LEU A 787 39.46 -14.26 0.41
C LEU A 787 39.92 -13.49 -0.84
N SER A 788 41.03 -13.89 -1.47
CA SER A 788 41.52 -13.26 -2.71
C SER A 788 41.04 -13.94 -4.00
N SER A 789 40.17 -14.94 -3.92
CA SER A 789 39.73 -15.75 -5.08
C SER A 789 38.25 -15.64 -5.43
N SER A 790 37.49 -14.72 -4.81
CA SER A 790 36.06 -14.53 -5.08
C SER A 790 35.68 -13.07 -5.32
N SER A 791 36.48 -12.38 -6.13
CA SER A 791 36.16 -11.03 -6.61
C SER A 791 36.54 -10.86 -8.08
N THR A 792 35.86 -11.62 -8.94
CA THR A 792 35.75 -11.33 -10.38
C THR A 792 34.44 -11.93 -10.91
N ILE A 793 33.33 -11.20 -10.90
CA ILE A 793 32.23 -11.46 -11.84
C ILE A 793 31.79 -10.14 -12.45
N LEU A 794 32.07 -10.08 -13.74
CA LEU A 794 31.67 -9.08 -14.72
C LEU A 794 30.14 -9.07 -14.88
N PHE A 795 29.58 -7.88 -15.07
CA PHE A 795 28.26 -7.71 -15.68
C PHE A 795 28.16 -8.42 -17.04
N PRO A 796 26.98 -8.98 -17.36
CA PRO A 796 26.47 -8.89 -18.71
C PRO A 796 25.15 -8.12 -18.74
N THR A 797 25.14 -7.13 -19.61
CA THR A 797 24.01 -6.38 -20.13
C THR A 797 23.03 -7.26 -20.92
N SER A 798 21.77 -6.81 -20.91
CA SER A 798 20.70 -7.01 -21.92
C SER A 798 20.11 -8.42 -22.10
N PHE A 799 18.80 -8.55 -21.90
CA PHE A 799 17.91 -9.13 -22.90
C PHE A 799 16.45 -8.63 -22.74
N ILE A 800 15.97 -7.99 -23.80
CA ILE A 800 14.58 -7.60 -24.09
C ILE A 800 13.94 -8.75 -24.89
N SER A 801 12.65 -8.97 -24.67
CA SER A 801 11.61 -9.65 -25.49
C SER A 801 12.01 -10.66 -26.57
N SER A 802 11.25 -11.76 -26.68
CA SER A 802 10.32 -11.97 -27.81
C SER A 802 9.61 -13.31 -27.75
N ASN A 803 8.28 -13.26 -27.90
CA ASN A 803 7.48 -14.29 -28.56
C ASN A 803 7.71 -14.20 -30.08
N HIS A 804 8.03 -15.33 -30.72
CA HIS A 804 7.54 -15.80 -32.03
C HIS A 804 8.59 -16.69 -32.72
N HIS A 805 8.23 -17.95 -32.99
CA HIS A 805 8.83 -18.71 -34.10
C HIS A 805 7.74 -19.25 -35.01
N LEU A 806 7.78 -18.80 -36.26
CA LEU A 806 7.13 -19.39 -37.42
C LEU A 806 8.17 -19.38 -38.56
N ARG A 807 8.23 -20.52 -39.26
CA ARG A 807 8.88 -20.84 -40.56
C ARG A 807 10.33 -21.35 -40.62
N GLN A 808 10.37 -22.61 -41.09
CA GLN A 808 11.09 -23.14 -42.26
C GLN A 808 12.62 -23.04 -42.29
N SER A 809 13.30 -24.18 -42.16
CA SER A 809 13.95 -24.87 -43.30
C SER A 809 14.69 -26.13 -42.84
N THR A 810 14.67 -27.11 -43.75
CA THR A 810 15.22 -28.48 -43.72
C THR A 810 16.74 -28.56 -43.45
N PRO A 811 17.27 -29.73 -43.06
CA PRO A 811 17.82 -30.61 -44.10
C PRO A 811 17.49 -32.10 -43.95
N SER A 812 17.42 -32.73 -45.12
CA SER A 812 17.31 -34.15 -45.42
C SER A 812 18.50 -34.98 -44.96
N LEU A 813 18.27 -36.24 -44.59
CA LEU A 813 19.11 -37.38 -44.99
C LEU A 813 18.25 -38.68 -44.97
N PHE A 814 18.20 -39.31 -46.15
CA PHE A 814 17.60 -40.62 -46.47
C PHE A 814 18.29 -41.78 -45.72
N PRO A 815 17.65 -42.96 -45.59
CA PRO A 815 17.80 -43.98 -46.63
C PRO A 815 16.49 -44.63 -47.08
N THR A 816 16.54 -45.02 -48.35
CA THR A 816 15.63 -45.84 -49.15
C THR A 816 15.32 -47.22 -48.56
N PHE A 817 14.07 -47.67 -48.66
CA PHE A 817 13.75 -49.01 -49.16
C PHE A 817 12.39 -49.01 -49.88
N SER A 818 12.39 -49.70 -51.01
CA SER A 818 11.38 -49.77 -52.06
C SER A 818 10.39 -50.92 -51.85
N SER A 819 9.20 -50.75 -52.44
CA SER A 819 8.28 -51.77 -52.99
C SER A 819 7.70 -52.78 -51.97
N THR A 820 6.40 -53.07 -51.93
CA THR A 820 5.53 -53.51 -53.04
C THR A 820 4.09 -53.57 -52.50
N GLN A 821 3.12 -53.04 -53.24
CA GLN A 821 1.74 -53.58 -53.27
C GLN A 821 1.77 -55.04 -53.80
N PRO A 822 0.74 -55.91 -53.64
CA PRO A 822 -0.68 -55.58 -53.79
C PRO A 822 -1.70 -56.42 -52.96
N SER A 823 -2.97 -56.19 -53.32
CA SER A 823 -4.15 -57.09 -53.31
C SER A 823 -4.88 -57.38 -51.99
N ILE A 824 -6.03 -56.69 -51.87
CA ILE A 824 -7.40 -57.24 -51.87
C ILE A 824 -7.61 -58.59 -51.16
N SER A 825 -8.37 -58.54 -50.07
CA SER A 825 -9.57 -59.37 -49.85
C SER A 825 -10.46 -58.67 -48.84
#